data_AF-A0A2G5HE81-F1
#
_entry.id   AF-A0A2G5HE81-F1
#
_cell.length_a   1.000
_cell.length_b   1.000
_cell.length_c   1.000
_cell.angle_alpha   90.00
_cell.angle_beta   90.00
_cell.angle_gamma   90.00
#
_symmetry.space_group_name_H-M   'P 1'
#
loop_
_entity.id
_entity.type
_entity.pdbx_description
1 polymer ?
#
loop_
_entity_poly.entity_id
_entity_poly.type
_entity_poly.pdbx_seq_one_letter_code
_entity_poly.pdbx_strand_id
1 'polypeptide(L)'
;MDFTILKDDGYGKNRREGSTSFDAILGAFIPTFVISVIYLIIFTFIRNYFRKTFAPRTYLGTIPEKDRTPASHADGKSWLHDFRRLTDKFVLKHNSLDAYLFLRFLKFIIVVCVAGSCLTWPILFPINATGGGNASQLDRISFSNIAKNSHLWAHTVVAWTLFIGIFLAIIYERLRLIGIRQAAYLNEPYSSRLSAKTVLFLNVPQDALLQENLNEYFGEEAKHSWPVKDTGDLPKLIEERSAAVEELESAQYDFILKNTKAQKSGARTAPQSDSSVENGNGHSQMKHRPTTRKPLVVGQKVDRIESAREKLLHLEGRIKAVRAAPSRNIPGEGAVFVSFASQEAAHRAFQQIRFHKQLPIQDRYLAVQPKEVLWQNVQLPVANRLSKASLGLVFVIVFTIFFAIPIGLVGTLSNVRELADKVKFLNFLNDLPDWILGLLVGFIPPAVVSWFVSYVPKLFRHIAKLSGEPTIPQAELKTQAWFMVFQVVQVFLVTTFSSGAAAVATKIAKDPRSAPDLLASSLPKASNFYLTYFILQGTTSAASNLLDYSELLEYLFYEYVWNKTPREKFQTYAQMRGTPWAAWLPKFTNFLIIATAYACIQPLIIGFAAIGVALFYFSYKYNLLYVRQTKIDTKGEAYKRALQQMPTGIYLAELSLIGLFGARKASVQTALMVVLLVITAVANLALDRALRPLELYLGVDKWQEMEVPLLAEEDGIDPNDEAALHAASHGRRLGLNKLPGPLPRWLSDFFDSIVASSREQMRSWLREDDGTEGESYALSDEDTQKAYTDPAFTSKTPKLWIPSDKYGISKQEIEHNEKEGITTTNEAAEIDEDGRLHWDHNFENVPIHSKPKVI
;
A
#
# COMPACT_ATOMS: atom_id res chain seq x y z
N MET A 1 31.05 -41.25 22.97
CA MET A 1 30.50 -41.87 24.19
C MET A 1 29.04 -41.45 24.30
N ASP A 2 28.17 -42.46 24.33
CA ASP A 2 26.73 -42.48 24.65
C ASP A 2 25.73 -41.70 23.78
N PHE A 3 25.34 -42.38 22.69
CA PHE A 3 24.08 -42.22 21.96
C PHE A 3 22.91 -42.83 22.76
N THR A 4 22.30 -42.09 23.71
CA THR A 4 21.14 -42.63 24.47
C THR A 4 20.19 -41.57 25.08
N ILE A 5 19.87 -40.47 24.38
CA ILE A 5 18.83 -39.50 24.85
C ILE A 5 17.80 -39.13 23.75
N LEU A 6 17.46 -40.05 22.85
CA LEU A 6 16.38 -39.84 21.86
C LEU A 6 15.45 -41.05 21.68
N LYS A 7 15.24 -41.83 22.74
CA LYS A 7 14.17 -42.84 22.80
C LYS A 7 13.21 -42.43 23.93
N ASP A 8 11.95 -42.17 23.54
CA ASP A 8 10.73 -42.12 24.37
C ASP A 8 9.95 -40.80 24.53
N ASP A 9 10.24 -39.77 23.73
CA ASP A 9 9.25 -38.70 23.50
C ASP A 9 8.40 -39.01 22.26
N GLY A 10 7.38 -39.84 22.46
CA GLY A 10 6.43 -40.22 21.41
C GLY A 10 5.72 -39.00 20.82
N TYR A 11 5.71 -38.91 19.49
CA TYR A 11 4.95 -37.96 18.64
C TYR A 11 3.41 -38.11 18.78
N GLY A 12 2.92 -38.05 20.02
CA GLY A 12 1.53 -38.32 20.40
C GLY A 12 1.27 -38.48 21.90
N LYS A 13 2.25 -38.28 22.80
CA LYS A 13 1.99 -38.30 24.26
C LYS A 13 1.52 -36.92 24.77
N ASN A 14 0.26 -36.90 25.23
CA ASN A 14 -0.38 -36.09 26.26
C ASN A 14 -0.13 -34.56 26.29
N ARG A 15 -1.07 -33.83 25.66
CA ARG A 15 -1.56 -32.53 26.13
C ARG A 15 -2.25 -32.71 27.49
N ARG A 16 -1.51 -32.71 28.61
CA ARG A 16 -2.14 -32.56 29.95
C ARG A 16 -2.23 -31.09 30.38
N GLU A 17 -1.43 -30.22 29.81
CA GLU A 17 -1.51 -28.76 29.97
C GLU A 17 -1.70 -28.13 28.58
N GLY A 18 -2.92 -27.71 28.23
CA GLY A 18 -3.19 -26.93 27.01
C GLY A 18 -3.96 -27.60 25.87
N SER A 19 -4.94 -28.49 26.16
CA SER A 19 -5.93 -28.87 25.14
C SER A 19 -6.78 -27.66 24.72
N THR A 20 -7.14 -27.52 23.45
CA THR A 20 -8.14 -26.51 23.05
C THR A 20 -9.49 -26.93 23.58
N SER A 21 -9.85 -26.38 24.74
CA SER A 21 -11.22 -26.46 25.22
C SER A 21 -12.10 -25.54 24.38
N PHE A 22 -13.32 -26.01 24.14
CA PHE A 22 -14.39 -25.16 23.64
C PHE A 22 -14.52 -23.91 24.53
N ASP A 23 -14.33 -24.07 25.84
CA ASP A 23 -14.33 -22.98 26.82
C ASP A 23 -13.19 -21.97 26.60
N ALA A 24 -12.00 -22.40 26.16
CA ALA A 24 -10.89 -21.49 25.85
C ALA A 24 -11.17 -20.68 24.58
N ILE A 25 -11.78 -21.30 23.57
CA ILE A 25 -12.23 -20.57 22.37
C ILE A 25 -13.33 -19.59 22.73
N LEU A 26 -14.32 -20.03 23.51
CA LEU A 26 -15.42 -19.19 23.94
C LEU A 26 -14.92 -18.03 24.82
N GLY A 27 -13.96 -18.30 25.71
CA GLY A 27 -13.27 -17.32 26.53
C GLY A 27 -12.46 -16.29 25.74
N ALA A 28 -11.96 -16.64 24.55
CA ALA A 28 -11.36 -15.67 23.63
C ALA A 28 -12.40 -14.97 22.73
N PHE A 29 -13.42 -15.68 22.29
CA PHE A 29 -14.45 -15.17 21.37
C PHE A 29 -15.36 -14.15 22.05
N ILE A 30 -15.87 -14.42 23.25
CA ILE A 30 -16.83 -13.53 23.93
C ILE A 30 -16.24 -12.13 24.15
N PRO A 31 -15.05 -11.95 24.77
CA PRO A 31 -14.50 -10.62 24.97
C PRO A 31 -14.20 -9.90 23.66
N THR A 32 -13.68 -10.61 22.66
CA THR A 32 -13.35 -10.02 21.35
C THR A 32 -14.59 -9.62 20.57
N PHE A 33 -15.65 -10.42 20.64
CA PHE A 33 -16.95 -10.08 20.07
C PHE A 33 -17.59 -8.88 20.77
N VAL A 34 -17.56 -8.82 22.10
CA VAL A 34 -18.07 -7.66 22.86
C VAL A 34 -17.30 -6.38 22.48
N ILE A 35 -15.97 -6.43 22.42
CA ILE A 35 -15.14 -5.29 21.98
C ILE A 35 -15.49 -4.89 20.54
N SER A 36 -15.67 -5.87 19.64
CA SER A 36 -16.08 -5.63 18.26
C SER A 36 -17.42 -4.90 18.17
N VAL A 37 -18.42 -5.33 18.95
CA VAL A 37 -19.73 -4.67 19.04
C VAL A 37 -19.58 -3.24 19.58
N ILE A 38 -18.79 -3.02 20.63
CA ILE A 38 -18.50 -1.68 21.16
C ILE A 38 -17.89 -0.79 20.07
N TYR A 39 -16.90 -1.27 19.31
CA TYR A 39 -16.30 -0.51 18.22
C TYR A 39 -17.30 -0.16 17.12
N LEU A 40 -18.19 -1.10 16.75
CA LEU A 40 -19.24 -0.84 15.76
C LEU A 40 -20.25 0.21 16.26
N ILE A 41 -20.65 0.13 17.53
CA ILE A 41 -21.54 1.12 18.15
C ILE A 41 -20.88 2.50 18.13
N ILE A 42 -19.65 2.61 18.62
CA ILE A 42 -18.90 3.88 18.62
C ILE A 42 -18.80 4.42 17.19
N PHE A 43 -18.41 3.59 16.22
CA PHE A 43 -18.31 3.96 14.82
C PHE A 43 -19.62 4.55 14.29
N THR A 44 -20.77 3.90 14.56
CA THR A 44 -22.06 4.43 14.08
C THR A 44 -22.41 5.81 14.65
N PHE A 45 -22.03 6.10 15.90
CA PHE A 45 -22.26 7.40 16.52
C PHE A 45 -21.28 8.47 16.01
N ILE A 46 -19.99 8.17 15.93
CA ILE A 46 -18.96 9.18 15.61
C ILE A 46 -18.81 9.44 14.11
N ARG A 47 -19.26 8.49 13.26
CA ARG A 47 -19.14 8.57 11.79
C ARG A 47 -19.67 9.87 11.22
N ASN A 48 -20.86 10.30 11.64
CA ASN A 48 -21.50 11.48 11.09
C ASN A 48 -20.92 12.78 11.67
N TYR A 49 -20.47 12.73 12.93
CA TYR A 49 -19.83 13.87 13.57
C TYR A 49 -18.44 14.16 12.96
N PHE A 50 -17.62 13.12 12.75
CA PHE A 50 -16.31 13.21 12.11
C PHE A 50 -16.35 12.76 10.64
N ARG A 51 -17.22 13.36 9.84
CA ARG A 51 -17.45 12.99 8.44
C ARG A 51 -16.18 13.05 7.58
N LYS A 52 -15.24 13.95 7.89
CA LYS A 52 -13.93 14.06 7.22
C LYS A 52 -13.09 12.79 7.34
N THR A 53 -13.17 12.09 8.46
CA THR A 53 -12.39 10.87 8.69
C THR A 53 -13.15 9.64 8.17
N PHE A 54 -14.47 9.58 8.40
CA PHE A 54 -15.25 8.36 8.15
C PHE A 54 -16.01 8.31 6.83
N ALA A 55 -16.20 9.44 6.16
CA ALA A 55 -16.86 9.52 4.85
C ALA A 55 -16.36 10.67 3.94
N PRO A 56 -15.04 10.98 3.87
CA PRO A 56 -14.51 12.07 3.04
C PRO A 56 -14.86 11.92 1.55
N ARG A 57 -14.97 10.70 1.02
CA ARG A 57 -15.29 10.47 -0.40
C ARG A 57 -16.69 10.93 -0.84
N THR A 58 -17.55 11.28 0.12
CA THR A 58 -18.92 11.69 -0.16
C THR A 58 -19.08 13.18 -0.47
N TYR A 59 -18.08 14.00 -0.15
CA TYR A 59 -18.22 15.46 -0.27
C TYR A 59 -16.90 16.23 -0.50
N LEU A 60 -15.73 15.64 -0.24
CA LEU A 60 -14.48 16.37 -0.26
C LEU A 60 -14.16 16.89 -1.68
N GLY A 61 -13.81 18.18 -1.79
CA GLY A 61 -13.58 18.88 -3.05
C GLY A 61 -12.39 18.38 -3.87
N THR A 62 -11.51 17.56 -3.28
CA THR A 62 -10.39 16.91 -4.00
C THR A 62 -10.84 15.79 -4.94
N ILE A 63 -12.06 15.27 -4.78
CA ILE A 63 -12.61 14.21 -5.61
C ILE A 63 -13.61 14.84 -6.60
N PRO A 64 -13.43 14.60 -7.93
CA PRO A 64 -14.40 15.00 -8.94
C PRO A 64 -15.80 14.50 -8.59
N GLU A 65 -16.83 15.29 -8.86
CA GLU A 65 -18.20 14.95 -8.42
C GLU A 65 -18.68 13.58 -8.94
N LYS A 66 -18.27 13.23 -10.16
CA LYS A 66 -18.52 11.92 -10.79
C LYS A 66 -17.94 10.73 -10.02
N ASP A 67 -16.88 10.93 -9.25
CA ASP A 67 -16.15 9.87 -8.52
C ASP A 67 -16.50 9.85 -7.02
N ARG A 68 -17.41 10.73 -6.60
CA ARG A 68 -17.91 10.79 -5.24
C ARG A 68 -18.87 9.62 -4.98
N THR A 69 -18.78 9.10 -3.78
CA THR A 69 -19.70 8.05 -3.34
C THR A 69 -21.05 8.66 -3.01
N PRO A 70 -22.18 8.07 -3.46
CA PRO A 70 -23.51 8.58 -3.18
C PRO A 70 -23.68 8.88 -1.69
N ALA A 71 -24.22 10.07 -1.43
CA ALA A 71 -24.50 10.56 -0.11
C ALA A 71 -26.02 10.55 0.11
N SER A 72 -26.64 9.37 0.18
CA SER A 72 -28.05 9.28 0.59
C SER A 72 -28.11 9.63 2.09
N HIS A 73 -28.19 10.93 2.37
CA HIS A 73 -28.33 11.62 3.66
C HIS A 73 -27.47 11.10 4.83
N ALA A 74 -26.49 11.92 5.24
CA ALA A 74 -25.63 11.73 6.40
C ALA A 74 -26.37 11.76 7.77
N ASP A 75 -27.70 11.68 7.82
CA ASP A 75 -28.55 11.69 9.03
C ASP A 75 -28.69 10.31 9.73
N GLY A 76 -27.68 9.44 9.59
CA GLY A 76 -27.56 8.21 10.39
C GLY A 76 -28.44 7.02 10.00
N LYS A 77 -29.51 7.19 9.22
CA LYS A 77 -30.47 6.10 8.92
C LYS A 77 -30.36 5.47 7.51
N SER A 78 -29.49 5.96 6.61
CA SER A 78 -29.47 5.53 5.19
C SER A 78 -28.12 5.02 4.63
N TRP A 79 -26.97 5.24 5.28
CA TRP A 79 -25.66 4.84 4.71
C TRP A 79 -25.49 3.32 4.53
N LEU A 80 -26.14 2.52 5.38
CA LEU A 80 -26.07 1.06 5.32
C LEU A 80 -26.80 0.52 4.08
N HIS A 81 -27.85 1.22 3.65
CA HIS A 81 -28.59 0.89 2.43
C HIS A 81 -27.72 1.13 1.20
N ASP A 82 -27.07 2.29 1.11
CA ASP A 82 -26.10 2.59 0.04
C ASP A 82 -24.97 1.57 0.02
N PHE A 83 -24.36 1.29 1.18
CA PHE A 83 -23.26 0.34 1.29
C PHE A 83 -23.62 -1.08 0.81
N ARG A 84 -24.86 -1.52 1.08
CA ARG A 84 -25.37 -2.81 0.60
C ARG A 84 -25.63 -2.83 -0.91
N ARG A 85 -26.06 -1.70 -1.48
CA ARG A 85 -26.32 -1.56 -2.93
C ARG A 85 -25.04 -1.38 -3.75
N LEU A 86 -24.07 -0.63 -3.25
CA LEU A 86 -22.82 -0.37 -3.93
C LEU A 86 -22.02 -1.67 -4.07
N THR A 87 -21.72 -2.05 -5.31
CA THR A 87 -20.98 -3.29 -5.62
C THR A 87 -19.50 -3.01 -5.79
N ASP A 88 -18.68 -4.06 -5.88
CA ASP A 88 -17.24 -3.92 -6.17
C ASP A 88 -16.99 -3.22 -7.53
N LYS A 89 -17.95 -3.27 -8.46
CA LYS A 89 -17.89 -2.53 -9.73
C LYS A 89 -17.81 -1.01 -9.50
N PHE A 90 -18.49 -0.50 -8.47
CA PHE A 90 -18.44 0.93 -8.13
C PHE A 90 -17.02 1.33 -7.70
N VAL A 91 -16.35 0.48 -6.91
CA VAL A 91 -14.95 0.70 -6.49
C VAL A 91 -14.01 0.72 -7.69
N LEU A 92 -14.24 -0.18 -8.66
CA LEU A 92 -13.47 -0.22 -9.90
C LEU A 92 -13.58 1.11 -10.68
N LYS A 93 -14.81 1.61 -10.87
CA LYS A 93 -15.07 2.81 -11.68
C LYS A 93 -14.57 4.10 -11.02
N HIS A 94 -14.84 4.26 -9.72
CA HIS A 94 -14.67 5.55 -9.04
C HIS A 94 -13.45 5.63 -8.11
N ASN A 95 -12.72 4.53 -7.87
CA ASN A 95 -11.50 4.54 -7.06
C ASN A 95 -10.26 4.15 -7.86
N SER A 96 -10.09 2.86 -8.17
CA SER A 96 -8.98 2.35 -8.99
C SER A 96 -9.15 0.87 -9.31
N LEU A 97 -8.41 0.39 -10.32
CA LEU A 97 -8.28 -1.04 -10.61
C LEU A 97 -7.67 -1.80 -9.41
N ASP A 98 -6.63 -1.26 -8.78
CA ASP A 98 -5.97 -1.89 -7.64
C ASP A 98 -6.90 -2.07 -6.43
N ALA A 99 -7.78 -1.09 -6.18
CA ALA A 99 -8.79 -1.19 -5.12
C ALA A 99 -9.80 -2.32 -5.40
N TYR A 100 -10.26 -2.44 -6.64
CA TYR A 100 -11.10 -3.56 -7.06
C TYR A 100 -10.38 -4.91 -6.92
N LEU A 101 -9.13 -5.00 -7.40
CA LEU A 101 -8.32 -6.22 -7.31
C LEU A 101 -8.05 -6.63 -5.86
N PHE A 102 -7.92 -5.67 -4.94
CA PHE A 102 -7.81 -5.99 -3.52
C PHE A 102 -9.09 -6.58 -2.93
N LEU A 103 -10.27 -6.06 -3.26
CA LEU A 103 -11.54 -6.67 -2.83
C LEU A 103 -11.72 -8.07 -3.42
N ARG A 104 -11.34 -8.23 -4.69
CA ARG A 104 -11.32 -9.51 -5.38
C ARG A 104 -10.34 -10.49 -4.73
N PHE A 105 -9.18 -10.02 -4.26
CA PHE A 105 -8.21 -10.80 -3.49
C PHE A 105 -8.82 -11.39 -2.22
N LEU A 106 -9.53 -10.58 -1.43
CA LEU A 106 -10.18 -11.05 -0.22
C LEU A 106 -11.27 -12.09 -0.55
N LYS A 107 -12.07 -11.85 -1.59
CA LYS A 107 -13.06 -12.82 -2.08
C LYS A 107 -12.42 -14.13 -2.53
N PHE A 108 -11.31 -14.07 -3.25
CA PHE A 108 -10.56 -15.24 -3.67
C PHE A 108 -10.12 -16.08 -2.46
N ILE A 109 -9.52 -15.44 -1.44
CA ILE A 109 -9.14 -16.11 -0.19
C ILE A 109 -10.37 -16.74 0.50
N ILE A 110 -11.49 -16.02 0.59
CA ILE A 110 -12.72 -16.55 1.20
C ILE A 110 -13.21 -17.79 0.45
N VAL A 111 -13.28 -17.74 -0.89
CA VAL A 111 -13.74 -18.86 -1.71
C VAL A 111 -12.82 -20.07 -1.54
N VAL A 112 -11.51 -19.87 -1.57
CA VAL A 112 -10.53 -20.95 -1.35
C VAL A 112 -10.69 -21.56 0.04
N CYS A 113 -10.83 -20.74 1.09
CA CYS A 113 -11.00 -21.24 2.45
C CYS A 113 -12.35 -21.97 2.64
N VAL A 114 -13.44 -21.45 2.09
CA VAL A 114 -14.77 -22.10 2.17
C VAL A 114 -14.75 -23.44 1.43
N ALA A 115 -14.22 -23.48 0.20
CA ALA A 115 -14.08 -24.73 -0.54
C ALA A 115 -13.20 -25.73 0.21
N GLY A 116 -12.11 -25.25 0.82
CA GLY A 116 -11.25 -26.06 1.68
C GLY A 116 -11.96 -26.58 2.93
N SER A 117 -12.82 -25.79 3.58
CA SER A 117 -13.66 -26.27 4.69
C SER A 117 -14.66 -27.34 4.24
N CYS A 118 -15.33 -27.13 3.11
CA CYS A 118 -16.27 -28.11 2.55
C CYS A 118 -15.59 -29.43 2.19
N LEU A 119 -14.30 -29.42 1.82
CA LEU A 119 -13.54 -30.63 1.56
C LEU A 119 -13.00 -31.28 2.85
N THR A 120 -12.36 -30.49 3.70
CA THR A 120 -11.62 -31.02 4.87
C THR A 120 -12.54 -31.43 6.01
N TRP A 121 -13.62 -30.71 6.29
CA TRP A 121 -14.45 -30.97 7.46
C TRP A 121 -15.20 -32.31 7.39
N PRO A 122 -15.91 -32.65 6.29
CA PRO A 122 -16.66 -33.90 6.23
C PRO A 122 -15.77 -35.14 6.25
N ILE A 123 -14.52 -35.03 5.79
CA ILE A 123 -13.59 -36.15 5.69
C ILE A 123 -12.69 -36.23 6.92
N LEU A 124 -12.01 -35.15 7.29
CA LEU A 124 -11.00 -35.16 8.34
C LEU A 124 -11.59 -35.11 9.74
N PHE A 125 -12.77 -34.49 9.98
CA PHE A 125 -13.35 -34.50 11.33
C PHE A 125 -13.71 -35.92 11.81
N PRO A 126 -14.45 -36.75 11.03
CA PRO A 126 -14.74 -38.11 11.45
C PRO A 126 -13.47 -38.95 11.61
N ILE A 127 -12.56 -38.88 10.63
CA ILE A 127 -11.30 -39.65 10.65
C ILE A 127 -10.44 -39.28 11.87
N ASN A 128 -10.31 -37.99 12.18
CA ASN A 128 -9.56 -37.56 13.35
C ASN A 128 -10.27 -38.00 14.64
N ALA A 129 -11.59 -37.90 14.70
CA ALA A 129 -12.37 -38.29 15.88
C ALA A 129 -12.28 -39.80 16.19
N THR A 130 -12.14 -40.65 15.17
CA THR A 130 -11.94 -42.11 15.28
C THR A 130 -10.46 -42.52 15.26
N GLY A 131 -9.53 -41.55 15.27
CA GLY A 131 -8.09 -41.76 15.11
C GLY A 131 -7.43 -42.63 16.19
N GLY A 132 -8.13 -42.91 17.29
CA GLY A 132 -7.68 -43.81 18.36
C GLY A 132 -6.69 -43.19 19.34
N GLY A 133 -6.51 -41.87 19.31
CA GLY A 133 -5.77 -41.12 20.30
C GLY A 133 -6.60 -40.80 21.56
N ASN A 134 -5.92 -40.20 22.53
CA ASN A 134 -6.51 -39.77 23.81
C ASN A 134 -6.74 -38.25 23.87
N ALA A 135 -6.84 -37.58 22.72
CA ALA A 135 -7.06 -36.14 22.69
C ALA A 135 -8.51 -35.81 23.09
N SER A 136 -8.68 -34.78 23.91
CA SER A 136 -9.98 -34.32 24.40
C SER A 136 -10.50 -33.12 23.60
N GLN A 137 -11.80 -32.83 23.73
CA GLN A 137 -12.44 -31.61 23.21
C GLN A 137 -12.17 -31.39 21.72
N LEU A 138 -11.75 -30.19 21.31
CA LEU A 138 -11.54 -29.83 19.90
C LEU A 138 -10.24 -30.40 19.33
N ASP A 139 -9.34 -30.86 20.19
CA ASP A 139 -8.15 -31.57 19.74
C ASP A 139 -8.48 -32.99 19.26
N ARG A 140 -9.63 -33.55 19.65
CA ARG A 140 -10.13 -34.84 19.15
C ARG A 140 -10.36 -34.84 17.64
N ILE A 141 -10.72 -33.69 17.06
CA ILE A 141 -10.96 -33.53 15.61
C ILE A 141 -9.73 -33.02 14.86
N SER A 142 -8.56 -33.01 15.50
CA SER A 142 -7.29 -32.59 14.92
C SER A 142 -6.38 -33.79 14.60
N PHE A 143 -5.30 -33.55 13.85
CA PHE A 143 -4.26 -34.54 13.57
C PHE A 143 -3.66 -35.15 14.85
N SER A 144 -3.63 -34.40 15.96
CA SER A 144 -3.06 -34.89 17.22
C SER A 144 -3.78 -36.12 17.80
N ASN A 145 -5.03 -36.39 17.38
CA ASN A 145 -5.80 -37.55 17.82
C ASN A 145 -5.57 -38.82 16.99
N ILE A 146 -4.69 -38.77 15.99
CA ILE A 146 -4.41 -39.93 15.13
C ILE A 146 -3.34 -40.79 15.80
N ALA A 147 -3.72 -41.97 16.28
CA ALA A 147 -2.83 -43.03 16.71
C ALA A 147 -2.56 -44.05 15.59
N LYS A 148 -3.58 -44.33 14.76
CA LYS A 148 -3.54 -45.37 13.72
C LYS A 148 -2.96 -44.85 12.40
N ASN A 149 -1.88 -45.47 11.92
CA ASN A 149 -1.27 -45.11 10.63
C ASN A 149 -2.21 -45.32 9.42
N SER A 150 -3.21 -46.20 9.51
CA SER A 150 -4.21 -46.38 8.45
C SER A 150 -5.02 -45.11 8.16
N HIS A 151 -5.22 -44.25 9.15
CA HIS A 151 -5.99 -43.02 9.00
C HIS A 151 -5.21 -41.90 8.29
N LEU A 152 -3.88 -42.04 8.15
CA LEU A 152 -3.03 -41.09 7.41
C LEU A 152 -3.31 -41.10 5.90
N TRP A 153 -3.92 -42.16 5.37
CA TRP A 153 -4.35 -42.21 3.97
C TRP A 153 -5.39 -41.14 3.65
N ALA A 154 -6.37 -40.93 4.53
CA ALA A 154 -7.36 -39.88 4.35
C ALA A 154 -6.70 -38.48 4.33
N HIS A 155 -5.75 -38.25 5.23
CA HIS A 155 -4.94 -37.01 5.22
C HIS A 155 -4.14 -36.84 3.94
N THR A 156 -3.56 -37.91 3.43
CA THR A 156 -2.79 -37.89 2.17
C THR A 156 -3.68 -37.53 0.99
N VAL A 157 -4.83 -38.19 0.83
CA VAL A 157 -5.77 -37.94 -0.27
C VAL A 157 -6.36 -36.53 -0.19
N VAL A 158 -6.75 -36.08 1.01
CA VAL A 158 -7.26 -34.72 1.21
C VAL A 158 -6.18 -33.68 0.94
N ALA A 159 -4.94 -33.89 1.39
CA ALA A 159 -3.83 -32.99 1.12
C ALA A 159 -3.57 -32.85 -0.39
N TRP A 160 -3.51 -33.96 -1.13
CA TRP A 160 -3.36 -33.94 -2.59
C TRP A 160 -4.50 -33.17 -3.27
N THR A 161 -5.75 -33.49 -2.93
CA THR A 161 -6.93 -32.86 -3.53
C THR A 161 -6.99 -31.36 -3.21
N LEU A 162 -6.75 -31.00 -1.96
CA LEU A 162 -6.81 -29.62 -1.50
C LEU A 162 -5.67 -28.79 -2.10
N PHE A 163 -4.42 -29.24 -2.04
CA PHE A 163 -3.28 -28.45 -2.47
C PHE A 163 -3.26 -28.28 -3.99
N ILE A 164 -3.59 -29.32 -4.76
CA ILE A 164 -3.78 -29.21 -6.21
C ILE A 164 -4.94 -28.27 -6.50
N GLY A 165 -6.07 -28.39 -5.79
CA GLY A 165 -7.22 -27.49 -5.95
C GLY A 165 -6.90 -26.02 -5.69
N ILE A 166 -6.16 -25.72 -4.62
CA ILE A 166 -5.70 -24.35 -4.30
C ILE A 166 -4.74 -23.86 -5.40
N PHE A 167 -3.80 -24.68 -5.84
CA PHE A 167 -2.86 -24.32 -6.88
C PHE A 167 -3.55 -24.01 -8.21
N LEU A 168 -4.53 -24.83 -8.62
CA LEU A 168 -5.37 -24.59 -9.80
C LEU A 168 -6.23 -23.33 -9.66
N ALA A 169 -6.77 -23.04 -8.46
CA ALA A 169 -7.50 -21.80 -8.21
C ALA A 169 -6.60 -20.57 -8.37
N ILE A 170 -5.33 -20.63 -7.90
CA ILE A 170 -4.35 -19.57 -8.10
C ILE A 170 -4.04 -19.39 -9.59
N ILE A 171 -3.86 -20.47 -10.36
CA ILE A 171 -3.67 -20.42 -11.82
C ILE A 171 -4.85 -19.71 -12.49
N TYR A 172 -6.07 -20.15 -12.18
CA TYR A 172 -7.29 -19.59 -12.73
C TYR A 172 -7.38 -18.09 -12.48
N GLU A 173 -7.07 -17.65 -11.26
CA GLU A 173 -7.13 -16.24 -10.90
C GLU A 173 -6.02 -15.40 -11.55
N ARG A 174 -4.81 -15.96 -11.72
CA ARG A 174 -3.74 -15.31 -12.51
C ARG A 174 -4.14 -15.11 -13.97
N LEU A 175 -4.77 -16.11 -14.59
CA LEU A 175 -5.29 -16.00 -15.95
C LEU A 175 -6.39 -14.93 -16.07
N ARG A 176 -7.33 -14.89 -15.11
CA ARG A 176 -8.37 -13.84 -15.09
C ARG A 176 -7.79 -12.45 -14.91
N LEU A 177 -6.74 -12.30 -14.10
CA LEU A 177 -6.05 -11.03 -13.93
C LEU A 177 -5.51 -10.47 -15.25
N ILE A 178 -4.97 -11.34 -16.11
CA ILE A 178 -4.47 -10.95 -17.44
C ILE A 178 -5.61 -10.33 -18.26
N GLY A 179 -6.78 -11.00 -18.33
CA GLY A 179 -7.94 -10.48 -19.06
C GLY A 179 -8.51 -9.18 -18.48
N ILE A 180 -8.57 -9.08 -17.14
CA ILE A 180 -9.02 -7.87 -16.44
C ILE A 180 -8.09 -6.68 -16.74
N ARG A 181 -6.77 -6.86 -16.66
CA ARG A 181 -5.79 -5.79 -16.95
C ARG A 181 -5.85 -5.38 -18.41
N GLN A 182 -6.02 -6.34 -19.33
CA GLN A 182 -6.20 -6.04 -20.75
C GLN A 182 -7.41 -5.13 -20.99
N ALA A 183 -8.57 -5.49 -20.44
CA ALA A 183 -9.77 -4.65 -20.60
C ALA A 183 -9.64 -3.28 -19.94
N ALA A 184 -9.02 -3.19 -18.75
CA ALA A 184 -8.87 -1.94 -18.02
C ALA A 184 -7.96 -0.93 -18.74
N TYR A 185 -6.86 -1.40 -19.36
CA TYR A 185 -5.86 -0.52 -19.99
C TYR A 185 -6.09 -0.27 -21.47
N LEU A 186 -6.93 -1.07 -22.13
CA LEU A 186 -7.37 -0.82 -23.51
C LEU A 186 -8.59 0.10 -23.57
N ASN A 187 -9.13 0.52 -22.43
CA ASN A 187 -10.28 1.43 -22.42
C ASN A 187 -9.89 2.83 -22.91
N GLU A 188 -10.76 3.48 -23.68
CA GLU A 188 -10.49 4.75 -24.37
C GLU A 188 -10.04 5.89 -23.43
N PRO A 189 -10.66 6.08 -22.23
CA PRO A 189 -10.23 7.12 -21.29
C PRO A 189 -8.85 6.85 -20.65
N TYR A 190 -8.34 5.62 -20.73
CA TYR A 190 -7.00 5.28 -20.25
C TYR A 190 -5.99 5.40 -21.39
N SER A 191 -6.28 4.84 -22.56
CA SER A 191 -5.38 4.84 -23.72
C SER A 191 -5.10 6.23 -24.28
N SER A 192 -6.01 7.19 -24.07
CA SER A 192 -5.84 8.58 -24.47
C SER A 192 -4.87 9.37 -23.59
N ARG A 193 -4.59 8.92 -22.35
CA ARG A 193 -3.72 9.62 -21.39
C ARG A 193 -2.29 9.73 -21.91
N LEU A 194 -1.61 10.84 -21.64
CA LEU A 194 -0.21 11.02 -22.01
C LEU A 194 0.66 9.98 -21.31
N SER A 195 0.36 9.71 -20.03
CA SER A 195 1.04 8.65 -19.29
C SER A 195 0.96 7.30 -19.99
N ALA A 196 -0.20 6.87 -20.52
CA ALA A 196 -0.32 5.57 -21.20
C ALA A 196 0.56 5.44 -22.47
N LYS A 197 0.89 6.57 -23.11
CA LYS A 197 1.71 6.65 -24.33
C LYS A 197 3.19 6.96 -24.07
N THR A 198 3.61 7.03 -22.80
CA THR A 198 4.97 7.43 -22.42
C THR A 198 5.76 6.28 -21.81
N VAL A 199 7.03 6.16 -22.22
CA VAL A 199 7.99 5.18 -21.70
C VAL A 199 9.18 5.91 -21.10
N LEU A 200 9.58 5.50 -19.89
CA LEU A 200 10.81 5.95 -19.25
C LEU A 200 11.95 5.02 -19.64
N PHE A 201 13.01 5.58 -20.22
CA PHE A 201 14.26 4.89 -20.52
C PHE A 201 15.37 5.41 -19.61
N LEU A 202 16.12 4.50 -18.97
CA LEU A 202 17.24 4.83 -18.10
C LEU A 202 18.58 4.43 -18.75
N ASN A 203 19.65 5.16 -18.41
CA ASN A 203 21.01 4.92 -18.89
C ASN A 203 21.12 4.97 -20.43
N VAL A 204 20.53 6.01 -21.00
CA VAL A 204 20.52 6.29 -22.44
C VAL A 204 21.74 7.16 -22.78
N PRO A 205 22.45 6.91 -23.90
CA PRO A 205 23.61 7.70 -24.30
C PRO A 205 23.24 9.17 -24.57
N GLN A 206 24.19 10.08 -24.42
CA GLN A 206 23.97 11.53 -24.63
C GLN A 206 23.33 11.86 -25.99
N ASP A 207 23.76 11.19 -27.06
CA ASP A 207 23.25 11.44 -28.40
C ASP A 207 21.73 11.18 -28.48
N ALA A 208 21.22 10.21 -27.73
CA ALA A 208 19.80 9.86 -27.69
C ALA A 208 18.98 10.76 -26.75
N LEU A 209 19.62 11.65 -25.98
CA LEU A 209 18.93 12.68 -25.21
C LEU A 209 18.58 13.90 -26.07
N LEU A 210 19.19 14.04 -27.25
CA LEU A 210 18.94 15.13 -28.19
C LEU A 210 17.65 14.87 -28.97
N GLN A 211 16.81 15.90 -29.06
CA GLN A 211 15.53 15.84 -29.77
C GLN A 211 15.71 15.53 -31.27
N GLU A 212 16.85 15.92 -31.85
CA GLU A 212 17.20 15.66 -33.26
C GLU A 212 17.35 14.15 -33.56
N ASN A 213 17.82 13.38 -32.58
CA ASN A 213 18.08 11.94 -32.73
C ASN A 213 16.91 11.07 -32.22
N LEU A 214 15.77 11.69 -31.86
CA LEU A 214 14.62 10.99 -31.26
C LEU A 214 14.17 9.79 -32.11
N ASN A 215 13.96 10.00 -33.41
CA ASN A 215 13.43 8.97 -34.29
C ASN A 215 14.46 7.87 -34.59
N GLU A 216 15.75 8.21 -34.61
CA GLU A 216 16.85 7.26 -34.84
C GLU A 216 16.92 6.21 -33.71
N TYR A 217 16.83 6.67 -32.46
CA TYR A 217 16.97 5.81 -31.29
C TYR A 217 15.66 5.15 -30.85
N PHE A 218 14.53 5.86 -30.95
CA PHE A 218 13.24 5.41 -30.41
C PHE A 218 12.21 4.99 -31.46
N GLY A 219 12.47 5.22 -32.75
CA GLY A 219 11.59 4.87 -33.87
C GLY A 219 10.72 6.03 -34.35
N GLU A 220 10.12 5.87 -35.54
CA GLU A 220 9.36 6.94 -36.23
C GLU A 220 8.08 7.37 -35.51
N GLU A 221 7.50 6.50 -34.67
CA GLU A 221 6.30 6.81 -33.90
C GLU A 221 6.57 7.63 -32.62
N ALA A 222 7.84 7.93 -32.33
CA ALA A 222 8.23 8.78 -31.21
C ALA A 222 7.89 10.26 -31.52
N LYS A 223 7.10 10.89 -30.64
CA LYS A 223 6.62 12.27 -30.86
C LYS A 223 7.42 13.30 -30.07
N HIS A 224 7.67 13.05 -28.80
CA HIS A 224 8.31 14.02 -27.91
C HIS A 224 9.21 13.33 -26.89
N SER A 225 10.34 13.96 -26.58
CA SER A 225 11.29 13.48 -25.57
C SER A 225 11.49 14.52 -24.46
N TRP A 226 11.54 14.05 -23.21
CA TRP A 226 11.89 14.86 -22.04
C TRP A 226 13.15 14.28 -21.39
N PRO A 227 14.35 14.78 -21.77
CA PRO A 227 15.58 14.38 -21.10
C PRO A 227 15.59 14.93 -19.67
N VAL A 228 15.93 14.08 -18.71
CA VAL A 228 15.97 14.44 -17.29
C VAL A 228 17.23 15.25 -17.03
N LYS A 229 17.05 16.51 -16.63
CA LYS A 229 18.13 17.47 -16.36
C LYS A 229 18.70 17.28 -14.96
N ASP A 230 20.02 17.42 -14.80
CA ASP A 230 20.63 17.41 -13.47
C ASP A 230 20.09 18.59 -12.65
N THR A 231 19.49 18.27 -11.50
CA THR A 231 18.92 19.26 -10.60
C THR A 231 19.93 19.82 -9.62
N GLY A 232 21.08 19.18 -9.41
CA GLY A 232 22.05 19.55 -8.37
C GLY A 232 21.37 19.79 -7.01
N ASP A 233 21.65 20.95 -6.40
CA ASP A 233 21.07 21.35 -5.11
C ASP A 233 19.68 22.00 -5.21
N LEU A 234 19.10 22.10 -6.42
CA LEU A 234 17.82 22.78 -6.64
C LEU A 234 16.64 22.21 -5.82
N PRO A 235 16.47 20.89 -5.66
CA PRO A 235 15.38 20.33 -4.87
C PRO A 235 15.52 20.74 -3.39
N LYS A 236 16.74 20.77 -2.87
CA LYS A 236 17.04 21.20 -1.50
C LYS A 236 16.74 22.70 -1.31
N LEU A 237 17.12 23.55 -2.27
CA LEU A 237 16.78 24.98 -2.22
C LEU A 237 15.26 25.22 -2.24
N ILE A 238 14.50 24.40 -2.95
CA ILE A 238 13.03 24.50 -3.03
C ILE A 238 12.38 24.02 -1.74
N GLU A 239 12.92 22.98 -1.11
CA GLU A 239 12.52 22.55 0.23
C GLU A 239 12.80 23.65 1.26
N GLU A 240 14.00 24.25 1.24
CA GLU A 240 14.36 25.40 2.09
C GLU A 240 13.45 26.62 1.84
N ARG A 241 13.09 26.90 0.58
CA ARG A 241 12.13 27.97 0.22
C ARG A 241 10.75 27.69 0.79
N SER A 242 10.27 26.45 0.66
CA SER A 242 8.94 26.05 1.17
C SER A 242 8.89 26.14 2.68
N ALA A 243 9.94 25.72 3.38
CA ALA A 243 10.08 25.89 4.83
C ALA A 243 10.16 27.38 5.23
N ALA A 244 10.81 28.24 4.44
CA ALA A 244 10.84 29.68 4.69
C ALA A 244 9.45 30.34 4.50
N VAL A 245 8.66 29.87 3.53
CA VAL A 245 7.25 30.28 3.35
C VAL A 245 6.41 29.92 4.58
N GLU A 246 6.49 28.67 5.05
CA GLU A 246 5.79 28.23 6.27
C GLU A 246 6.25 29.00 7.52
N GLU A 247 7.56 29.29 7.62
CA GLU A 247 8.13 30.11 8.68
C GLU A 247 7.54 31.54 8.65
N LEU A 248 7.42 32.16 7.47
CA LEU A 248 6.86 33.49 7.28
C LEU A 248 5.35 33.54 7.58
N GLU A 249 4.57 32.58 7.06
CA GLU A 249 3.13 32.47 7.36
C GLU A 249 2.87 32.29 8.85
N SER A 250 3.66 31.43 9.53
CA SER A 250 3.52 31.22 10.98
C SER A 250 3.89 32.47 11.78
N ALA A 251 4.89 33.24 11.35
CA ALA A 251 5.27 34.49 12.02
C ALA A 251 4.21 35.59 11.83
N GLN A 252 3.64 35.73 10.64
CA GLN A 252 2.55 36.66 10.35
C GLN A 252 1.27 36.27 11.09
N TYR A 253 0.95 34.98 11.14
CA TYR A 253 -0.15 34.46 11.95
C TYR A 253 0.01 34.79 13.44
N ASP A 254 1.19 34.53 14.02
CA ASP A 254 1.49 34.85 15.42
C ASP A 254 1.34 36.36 15.70
N PHE A 255 1.73 37.20 14.74
CA PHE A 255 1.59 38.64 14.83
C PHE A 255 0.12 39.09 14.84
N ILE A 256 -0.68 38.59 13.91
CA ILE A 256 -2.12 38.89 13.83
C ILE A 256 -2.83 38.41 15.10
N LEU A 257 -2.55 37.19 15.57
CA LEU A 257 -3.18 36.61 16.75
C LEU A 257 -2.85 37.39 18.04
N LYS A 258 -1.58 37.79 18.23
CA LYS A 258 -1.15 38.56 19.41
C LYS A 258 -1.83 39.93 19.45
N ASN A 259 -1.91 40.63 18.32
CA ASN A 259 -2.57 41.92 18.26
C ASN A 259 -4.08 41.81 18.47
N THR A 260 -4.74 40.80 17.89
CA THR A 260 -6.17 40.55 18.09
C THR A 260 -6.49 40.32 19.57
N LYS A 261 -5.67 39.51 20.26
CA LYS A 261 -5.81 39.28 21.71
C LYS A 261 -5.49 40.52 22.56
N ALA A 262 -4.47 41.28 22.18
CA ALA A 262 -4.10 42.51 22.87
C ALA A 262 -5.21 43.57 22.78
N GLN A 263 -5.77 43.77 21.59
CA GLN A 263 -6.89 44.69 21.35
C GLN A 263 -8.15 44.27 22.12
N LYS A 264 -8.47 42.97 22.19
CA LYS A 264 -9.54 42.46 23.05
C LYS A 264 -9.31 42.76 24.53
N SER A 265 -8.09 42.56 25.01
CA SER A 265 -7.75 42.85 26.41
C SER A 265 -7.78 44.34 26.72
N GLY A 266 -7.39 45.21 25.77
CA GLY A 266 -7.48 46.67 25.89
C GLY A 266 -8.92 47.18 25.84
N ALA A 267 -9.78 46.57 25.01
CA ALA A 267 -11.19 46.89 24.91
C ALA A 267 -12.00 46.52 26.16
N ARG A 268 -11.52 45.59 27.00
CA ARG A 268 -12.15 45.27 28.30
C ARG A 268 -11.86 46.30 29.41
N THR A 269 -10.95 47.24 29.18
CA THR A 269 -10.50 48.21 30.20
C THR A 269 -10.94 49.66 29.92
N ALA A 270 -11.74 49.92 28.89
CA ALA A 270 -12.20 51.26 28.55
C ALA A 270 -13.74 51.32 28.47
N PRO A 271 -14.42 52.13 29.30
CA PRO A 271 -15.78 52.58 29.02
C PRO A 271 -15.77 53.52 27.82
N GLN A 272 -16.84 53.46 27.02
CA GLN A 272 -17.06 54.28 25.82
C GLN A 272 -16.75 55.77 26.02
N SER A 273 -15.85 56.32 25.20
CA SER A 273 -15.98 57.69 24.68
C SER A 273 -15.05 57.91 23.49
N ASP A 274 -15.70 58.36 22.42
CA ASP A 274 -15.23 59.21 21.33
C ASP A 274 -14.40 58.66 20.15
N SER A 275 -15.10 58.74 19.02
CA SER A 275 -14.65 58.97 17.66
C SER A 275 -13.33 59.74 17.53
N SER A 276 -12.31 59.05 17.05
CA SER A 276 -11.21 59.66 16.29
C SER A 276 -10.74 58.68 15.22
N VAL A 277 -11.53 58.62 14.14
CA VAL A 277 -11.02 58.27 12.82
C VAL A 277 -10.30 59.53 12.33
N GLU A 278 -8.97 59.57 12.39
CA GLU A 278 -8.10 60.20 11.39
C GLU A 278 -6.63 60.22 11.83
N ASN A 279 -5.79 59.65 10.97
CA ASN A 279 -4.37 59.91 10.75
C ASN A 279 -3.35 59.71 11.90
N GLY A 280 -2.53 58.67 11.71
CA GLY A 280 -1.11 58.69 12.06
C GLY A 280 -0.75 58.03 13.39
N ASN A 281 -0.31 56.77 13.35
CA ASN A 281 1.00 56.34 13.88
C ASN A 281 1.17 54.82 13.82
N GLY A 282 2.02 54.34 12.91
CA GLY A 282 2.50 52.94 12.84
C GLY A 282 3.37 52.49 14.03
N HIS A 283 3.47 53.28 15.10
CA HIS A 283 4.30 52.99 16.27
C HIS A 283 3.65 52.04 17.30
N SER A 284 2.32 51.97 17.36
CA SER A 284 1.60 51.07 18.28
C SER A 284 1.58 49.61 17.78
N GLN A 285 1.66 49.40 16.47
CA GLN A 285 1.63 48.08 15.82
C GLN A 285 2.98 47.34 15.85
N MET A 286 4.12 48.05 15.97
CA MET A 286 5.46 47.44 16.05
C MET A 286 5.73 46.68 17.36
N LYS A 287 5.03 47.00 18.45
CA LYS A 287 5.32 46.47 19.80
C LYS A 287 5.06 44.95 19.94
N HIS A 288 4.22 44.38 19.08
CA HIS A 288 3.81 42.97 19.15
C HIS A 288 4.45 42.08 18.09
N ARG A 289 5.39 42.60 17.27
CA ARG A 289 6.09 41.79 16.27
C ARG A 289 6.87 40.63 16.91
N PRO A 290 6.76 39.41 16.38
CA PRO A 290 7.46 38.25 16.93
C PRO A 290 8.97 38.39 16.71
N THR A 291 9.75 38.18 17.76
CA THR A 291 11.22 38.21 17.71
C THR A 291 11.79 36.83 17.98
N THR A 292 12.86 36.49 17.25
CA THR A 292 13.65 35.26 17.45
C THR A 292 15.09 35.64 17.81
N ARG A 293 15.77 34.82 18.63
CA ARG A 293 17.20 35.03 18.92
C ARG A 293 18.07 34.20 17.99
N LYS A 294 19.12 34.80 17.41
CA LYS A 294 20.14 34.10 16.61
C LYS A 294 21.52 34.31 17.23
N PRO A 295 22.18 33.27 17.80
CA PRO A 295 21.72 31.89 18.10
C PRO A 295 20.68 31.80 19.23
N LEU A 296 19.93 30.68 19.28
CA LEU A 296 18.67 30.51 20.05
C LEU A 296 18.75 30.86 21.55
N VAL A 297 19.93 30.72 22.17
CA VAL A 297 20.11 30.88 23.63
C VAL A 297 20.77 32.21 24.02
N VAL A 298 21.78 32.66 23.26
CA VAL A 298 22.66 33.81 23.64
C VAL A 298 22.66 34.94 22.60
N GLY A 299 21.87 34.81 21.53
CA GLY A 299 21.90 35.70 20.38
C GLY A 299 21.11 37.00 20.48
N GLN A 300 21.33 37.87 19.48
CA GLN A 300 20.57 39.10 19.30
C GLN A 300 19.12 38.79 18.89
N LYS A 301 18.17 39.60 19.38
CA LYS A 301 16.76 39.53 18.98
C LYS A 301 16.62 40.14 17.60
N VAL A 302 16.20 39.33 16.63
CA VAL A 302 15.91 39.76 15.27
C VAL A 302 14.40 39.63 15.04
N ASP A 303 13.83 40.53 14.24
CA ASP A 303 12.45 40.42 13.77
C ASP A 303 12.28 39.13 12.95
N ARG A 304 11.35 38.27 13.39
CA ARG A 304 11.12 36.98 12.75
C ARG A 304 10.47 37.15 11.37
N ILE A 305 9.61 38.15 11.18
CA ILE A 305 8.94 38.41 9.90
C ILE A 305 9.97 38.89 8.89
N GLU A 306 10.75 39.92 9.24
CA GLU A 306 11.74 40.49 8.33
C GLU A 306 12.83 39.47 7.97
N SER A 307 13.33 38.74 8.96
CA SER A 307 14.36 37.73 8.70
C SER A 307 13.85 36.57 7.83
N ALA A 308 12.59 36.16 7.98
CA ALA A 308 11.98 35.14 7.12
C ALA A 308 11.75 35.68 5.69
N ARG A 309 11.36 36.96 5.56
CA ARG A 309 11.19 37.64 4.27
C ARG A 309 12.51 37.76 3.51
N GLU A 310 13.56 38.27 4.14
CA GLU A 310 14.90 38.35 3.55
C GLU A 310 15.42 36.98 3.12
N LYS A 311 15.22 35.96 3.96
CA LYS A 311 15.60 34.57 3.64
C LYS A 311 14.84 34.04 2.43
N LEU A 312 13.54 34.31 2.33
CA LEU A 312 12.70 33.91 1.20
C LEU A 312 13.18 34.59 -0.10
N LEU A 313 13.42 35.90 -0.08
CA LEU A 313 13.91 36.67 -1.23
C LEU A 313 15.29 36.19 -1.68
N HIS A 314 16.21 35.97 -0.74
CA HIS A 314 17.53 35.42 -1.03
C HIS A 314 17.46 34.02 -1.66
N LEU A 315 16.60 33.14 -1.11
CA LEU A 315 16.38 31.80 -1.67
C LEU A 315 15.75 31.86 -3.07
N GLU A 316 14.79 32.75 -3.30
CA GLU A 316 14.20 32.94 -4.63
C GLU A 316 15.22 33.46 -5.64
N GLY A 317 16.06 34.43 -5.25
CA GLY A 317 17.17 34.91 -6.07
C GLY A 317 18.14 33.79 -6.44
N ARG A 318 18.52 32.94 -5.47
CA ARG A 318 19.35 31.76 -5.72
C ARG A 318 18.68 30.74 -6.62
N ILE A 319 17.40 30.45 -6.43
CA ILE A 319 16.63 29.52 -7.27
C ILE A 319 16.56 30.03 -8.71
N LYS A 320 16.27 31.32 -8.91
CA LYS A 320 16.28 31.94 -10.25
C LYS A 320 17.65 31.85 -10.90
N ALA A 321 18.72 32.15 -10.15
CA ALA A 321 20.10 32.04 -10.65
C ALA A 321 20.47 30.60 -11.03
N VAL A 322 20.12 29.60 -10.20
CA VAL A 322 20.40 28.18 -10.48
C VAL A 322 19.57 27.67 -11.66
N ARG A 323 18.32 28.12 -11.81
CA ARG A 323 17.47 27.77 -12.97
C ARG A 323 17.94 28.41 -14.27
N ALA A 324 18.53 29.62 -14.19
CA ALA A 324 19.09 30.32 -15.34
C ALA A 324 20.50 29.85 -15.73
N ALA A 325 21.24 29.26 -14.79
CA ALA A 325 22.55 28.72 -15.06
C ALA A 325 22.47 27.57 -16.08
N PRO A 326 23.41 27.48 -17.04
CA PRO A 326 23.50 26.32 -17.92
C PRO A 326 23.74 25.07 -17.09
N SER A 327 23.07 23.97 -17.46
CA SER A 327 23.15 22.68 -16.76
C SER A 327 24.60 22.26 -16.55
N ARG A 328 25.02 22.21 -15.28
CA ARG A 328 26.35 21.72 -14.89
C ARG A 328 26.39 20.22 -15.17
N ASN A 329 27.36 19.79 -15.99
CA ASN A 329 27.65 18.38 -16.28
C ASN A 329 26.46 17.59 -16.84
N ILE A 330 26.36 17.49 -18.17
CA ILE A 330 25.54 16.43 -18.77
C ILE A 330 26.31 15.12 -18.53
N PRO A 331 25.82 14.18 -17.71
CA PRO A 331 26.47 12.88 -17.56
C PRO A 331 26.52 12.16 -18.93
N GLY A 332 27.52 11.31 -19.14
CA GLY A 332 27.67 10.52 -20.39
C GLY A 332 26.44 9.65 -20.71
N GLU A 333 25.62 9.37 -19.70
CA GLU A 333 24.36 8.63 -19.80
C GLU A 333 23.29 9.34 -18.95
N GLY A 334 22.06 9.41 -19.46
CA GLY A 334 20.93 10.07 -18.81
C GLY A 334 19.65 9.24 -18.82
N ALA A 335 18.62 9.78 -18.19
CA ALA A 335 17.27 9.25 -18.29
C ALA A 335 16.44 10.13 -19.23
N VAL A 336 15.52 9.53 -19.97
CA VAL A 336 14.62 10.23 -20.88
C VAL A 336 13.23 9.62 -20.84
N PHE A 337 12.22 10.48 -20.81
CA PHE A 337 10.84 10.08 -21.06
C PHE A 337 10.54 10.29 -22.54
N VAL A 338 9.97 9.28 -23.20
CA VAL A 338 9.61 9.38 -24.62
C VAL A 338 8.12 9.08 -24.76
N SER A 339 7.38 10.01 -25.37
CA SER A 339 5.98 9.82 -25.73
C SER A 339 5.87 9.34 -27.18
N PHE A 340 4.90 8.47 -27.40
CA PHE A 340 4.63 7.85 -28.69
C PHE A 340 3.25 8.28 -29.22
N ALA A 341 3.03 8.08 -30.52
CA ALA A 341 1.77 8.41 -31.18
C ALA A 341 0.56 7.69 -30.57
N SER A 342 0.73 6.41 -30.24
CA SER A 342 -0.29 5.54 -29.65
C SER A 342 0.27 4.79 -28.43
N GLN A 343 -0.62 4.25 -27.59
CA GLN A 343 -0.20 3.38 -26.48
C GLN A 343 0.40 2.08 -27.02
N GLU A 344 -0.07 1.59 -28.17
CA GLU A 344 0.54 0.45 -28.85
C GLU A 344 2.01 0.70 -29.19
N ALA A 345 2.30 1.84 -29.82
CA ALA A 345 3.66 2.25 -30.18
C ALA A 345 4.59 2.28 -28.96
N ALA A 346 4.11 2.82 -27.83
CA ALA A 346 4.83 2.81 -26.56
C ALA A 346 5.12 1.38 -26.06
N HIS A 347 4.13 0.48 -26.16
CA HIS A 347 4.30 -0.93 -25.80
C HIS A 347 5.27 -1.68 -26.73
N ARG A 348 5.25 -1.41 -28.04
CA ARG A 348 6.21 -1.93 -29.01
C ARG A 348 7.63 -1.47 -28.68
N ALA A 349 7.82 -0.17 -28.48
CA ALA A 349 9.13 0.42 -28.14
C ALA A 349 9.68 -0.12 -26.80
N PHE A 350 8.82 -0.38 -25.83
CA PHE A 350 9.21 -1.00 -24.56
C PHE A 350 9.70 -2.45 -24.72
N GLN A 351 9.13 -3.21 -25.66
CA GLN A 351 9.50 -4.60 -25.89
C GLN A 351 10.73 -4.74 -26.79
N GLN A 352 10.93 -3.83 -27.74
CA GLN A 352 12.08 -3.85 -28.64
C GLN A 352 13.38 -3.54 -27.88
N ILE A 353 14.37 -4.44 -27.92
CA ILE A 353 15.72 -4.19 -27.38
C ILE A 353 16.61 -3.77 -28.53
N ARG A 354 17.05 -2.50 -28.56
CA ARG A 354 18.05 -2.06 -29.55
C ARG A 354 19.45 -2.47 -29.08
N PHE A 355 20.16 -3.23 -29.90
CA PHE A 355 21.55 -3.59 -29.63
C PHE A 355 22.45 -2.34 -29.73
N HIS A 356 23.09 -1.98 -28.62
CA HIS A 356 24.14 -0.96 -28.58
C HIS A 356 25.48 -1.61 -28.20
N LYS A 357 26.58 -1.10 -28.79
CA LYS A 357 27.94 -1.64 -28.65
C LYS A 357 28.48 -1.58 -27.21
N GLN A 358 27.99 -0.63 -26.41
CA GLN A 358 28.18 -0.58 -24.96
C GLN A 358 26.90 -1.12 -24.35
N LEU A 359 26.92 -2.28 -23.67
CA LEU A 359 25.73 -2.90 -23.05
C LEU A 359 25.17 -2.00 -21.94
N PRO A 360 24.09 -1.24 -22.13
CA PRO A 360 23.46 -0.57 -21.00
C PRO A 360 22.36 -1.51 -20.53
N ILE A 361 22.36 -1.86 -19.24
CA ILE A 361 21.15 -2.41 -18.63
C ILE A 361 20.13 -1.27 -18.65
N GLN A 362 19.38 -1.16 -19.76
CA GLN A 362 18.33 -0.15 -19.94
C GLN A 362 17.11 -0.63 -19.18
N ASP A 363 17.05 -0.27 -17.90
CA ASP A 363 15.82 -0.35 -17.13
C ASP A 363 14.80 0.58 -17.80
N ARG A 364 13.66 0.02 -18.17
CA ARG A 364 12.57 0.74 -18.82
C ARG A 364 11.31 0.60 -18.00
N TYR A 365 10.44 1.61 -18.03
CA TYR A 365 9.17 1.58 -17.32
C TYR A 365 8.04 2.14 -18.17
N LEU A 366 6.93 1.38 -18.24
CA LEU A 366 5.73 1.75 -18.98
C LEU A 366 4.77 2.60 -18.15
N ALA A 367 4.09 3.50 -18.85
CA ALA A 367 2.97 4.27 -18.38
C ALA A 367 3.21 5.05 -17.07
N VAL A 368 4.41 5.60 -16.91
CA VAL A 368 4.83 6.28 -15.68
C VAL A 368 4.06 7.60 -15.56
N GLN A 369 3.35 7.83 -14.46
CA GLN A 369 2.71 9.13 -14.21
C GLN A 369 3.75 10.14 -13.69
N PRO A 370 3.73 11.42 -14.09
CA PRO A 370 4.72 12.41 -13.63
C PRO A 370 4.84 12.53 -12.10
N LYS A 371 3.70 12.45 -11.39
CA LYS A 371 3.64 12.49 -9.92
C LYS A 371 4.24 11.26 -9.22
N GLU A 372 4.43 10.16 -9.95
CA GLU A 372 4.96 8.90 -9.44
C GLU A 372 6.48 8.77 -9.63
N VAL A 373 7.10 9.72 -10.33
CA VAL A 373 8.54 9.73 -10.60
C VAL A 373 9.32 10.09 -9.33
N LEU A 374 10.34 9.27 -9.00
CA LEU A 374 11.31 9.58 -7.95
C LEU A 374 12.54 10.23 -8.58
N TRP A 375 12.45 11.53 -8.83
CA TRP A 375 13.45 12.30 -9.59
C TRP A 375 14.90 12.13 -9.10
N GLN A 376 15.11 12.09 -7.78
CA GLN A 376 16.43 11.86 -7.16
C GLN A 376 17.05 10.49 -7.50
N ASN A 377 16.25 9.51 -7.93
CA ASN A 377 16.71 8.15 -8.24
C ASN A 377 16.88 7.91 -9.74
N VAL A 378 16.14 8.64 -10.58
CA VAL A 378 16.10 8.44 -12.03
C VAL A 378 17.47 8.65 -12.68
N GLN A 379 18.25 9.60 -12.16
CA GLN A 379 19.60 9.91 -12.65
C GLN A 379 20.73 9.14 -11.95
N LEU A 380 20.43 8.24 -11.02
CA LEU A 380 21.49 7.49 -10.34
C LEU A 380 22.21 6.57 -11.33
N PRO A 381 23.57 6.61 -11.39
CA PRO A 381 24.34 5.64 -12.14
C PRO A 381 24.04 4.21 -11.71
N VAL A 382 24.11 3.27 -12.64
CA VAL A 382 23.78 1.84 -12.41
C VAL A 382 24.51 1.26 -11.20
N ALA A 383 25.81 1.52 -11.06
CA ALA A 383 26.61 1.04 -9.94
C ALA A 383 26.09 1.55 -8.58
N ASN A 384 25.73 2.82 -8.51
CA ASN A 384 25.17 3.43 -7.29
C ASN A 384 23.78 2.87 -6.97
N ARG A 385 22.94 2.66 -7.99
CA ARG A 385 21.63 2.05 -7.84
C ARG A 385 21.75 0.61 -7.32
N LEU A 386 22.62 -0.19 -7.92
CA LEU A 386 22.84 -1.59 -7.52
C LEU A 386 23.38 -1.68 -6.08
N SER A 387 24.34 -0.81 -5.72
CA SER A 387 24.87 -0.72 -4.36
C SER A 387 23.79 -0.37 -3.33
N LYS A 388 23.00 0.69 -3.59
CA LYS A 388 21.86 1.09 -2.73
C LYS A 388 20.80 0.00 -2.63
N ALA A 389 20.48 -0.68 -3.73
CA ALA A 389 19.55 -1.79 -3.75
C ALA A 389 20.03 -2.97 -2.89
N SER A 390 21.33 -3.27 -2.95
CA SER A 390 21.97 -4.34 -2.18
C SER A 390 22.02 -4.01 -0.69
N LEU A 391 22.42 -2.78 -0.33
CA LEU A 391 22.41 -2.30 1.06
C LEU A 391 21.00 -2.32 1.65
N GLY A 392 19.99 -1.88 0.89
CA GLY A 392 18.59 -1.94 1.30
C GLY A 392 18.11 -3.37 1.56
N LEU A 393 18.49 -4.32 0.70
CA LEU A 393 18.16 -5.73 0.88
C LEU A 393 18.84 -6.32 2.13
N VAL A 394 20.14 -6.06 2.32
CA VAL A 394 20.88 -6.51 3.52
C VAL A 394 20.24 -5.95 4.79
N PHE A 395 19.92 -4.66 4.80
CA PHE A 395 19.22 -4.03 5.91
C PHE A 395 17.91 -4.75 6.25
N VAL A 396 17.08 -5.04 5.25
CA VAL A 396 15.79 -5.72 5.45
C VAL A 396 15.97 -7.15 5.99
N ILE A 397 16.96 -7.89 5.50
CA ILE A 397 17.26 -9.25 5.99
C ILE A 397 17.67 -9.19 7.47
N VAL A 398 18.64 -8.33 7.79
CA VAL A 398 19.13 -8.14 9.16
C VAL A 398 17.99 -7.69 10.08
N PHE A 399 17.26 -6.65 9.67
CA PHE A 399 16.11 -6.14 10.41
C PHE A 399 15.08 -7.24 10.67
N THR A 400 14.73 -8.03 9.65
CA THR A 400 13.75 -9.12 9.78
C THR A 400 14.24 -10.19 10.75
N ILE A 401 15.51 -10.57 10.75
CA ILE A 401 16.06 -11.58 11.69
C ILE A 401 16.02 -11.06 13.13
N PHE A 402 16.44 -9.81 13.35
CA PHE A 402 16.58 -9.24 14.69
C PHE A 402 15.29 -8.60 15.24
N PHE A 403 14.22 -8.51 14.45
CA PHE A 403 12.95 -7.88 14.87
C PHE A 403 12.28 -8.55 16.08
N ALA A 404 12.56 -9.83 16.33
CA ALA A 404 12.06 -10.54 17.50
C ALA A 404 12.63 -9.97 18.82
N ILE A 405 13.81 -9.34 18.80
CA ILE A 405 14.45 -8.78 20.00
C ILE A 405 13.63 -7.60 20.56
N PRO A 406 13.32 -6.54 19.77
CA PRO A 406 12.43 -5.47 20.25
C PRO A 406 11.07 -5.96 20.76
N ILE A 407 10.43 -6.91 20.08
CA ILE A 407 9.16 -7.48 20.55
C ILE A 407 9.35 -8.19 21.90
N GLY A 408 10.41 -8.99 22.04
CA GLY A 408 10.75 -9.66 23.29
C GLY A 408 10.98 -8.66 24.44
N LEU A 409 11.65 -7.54 24.17
CA LEU A 409 11.82 -6.46 25.14
C LEU A 409 10.48 -5.82 25.52
N VAL A 410 9.57 -5.55 24.57
CA VAL A 410 8.21 -5.09 24.90
C VAL A 410 7.41 -6.16 25.62
N GLY A 411 7.69 -7.44 25.39
CA GLY A 411 7.18 -8.55 26.20
C GLY A 411 7.64 -8.44 27.66
N THR A 412 8.89 -8.05 27.94
CA THR A 412 9.32 -7.83 29.35
C THR A 412 8.62 -6.63 29.99
N LEU A 413 8.23 -5.62 29.21
CA LEU A 413 7.41 -4.50 29.68
C LEU A 413 6.01 -4.94 30.18
N SER A 414 5.53 -6.13 29.81
CA SER A 414 4.28 -6.65 30.39
C SER A 414 4.44 -7.16 31.82
N ASN A 415 5.68 -7.28 32.34
CA ASN A 415 5.95 -7.61 33.74
C ASN A 415 6.41 -6.36 34.51
N VAL A 416 5.49 -5.41 34.67
CA VAL A 416 5.76 -4.07 35.19
C VAL A 416 6.31 -4.08 36.62
N ARG A 417 5.88 -5.01 37.49
CA ARG A 417 6.35 -5.09 38.88
C ARG A 417 7.83 -5.45 38.96
N GLU A 418 8.26 -6.47 38.22
CA GLU A 418 9.68 -6.83 38.14
C GLU A 418 10.55 -5.72 37.55
N LEU A 419 9.99 -4.89 36.66
CA LEU A 419 10.70 -3.76 36.07
C LEU A 419 10.74 -2.55 37.02
N ALA A 420 9.67 -2.30 37.77
CA ALA A 420 9.57 -1.26 38.79
C ALA A 420 10.58 -1.52 39.94
N ASP A 421 10.76 -2.78 40.32
CA ASP A 421 11.72 -3.19 41.35
C ASP A 421 13.19 -3.00 40.89
N LYS A 422 13.46 -3.09 39.59
CA LYS A 422 14.81 -2.96 39.01
C LYS A 422 15.17 -1.51 38.63
N VAL A 423 14.19 -0.67 38.31
CA VAL A 423 14.42 0.69 37.81
C VAL A 423 13.84 1.71 38.80
N LYS A 424 14.70 2.41 39.53
CA LYS A 424 14.30 3.37 40.58
C LYS A 424 13.29 4.44 40.12
N PHE A 425 13.35 4.88 38.86
CA PHE A 425 12.39 5.84 38.29
C PHE A 425 10.97 5.28 38.15
N LEU A 426 10.80 3.96 38.04
CA LEU A 426 9.52 3.28 37.84
C LEU A 426 8.88 2.80 39.15
N ASN A 427 9.51 3.06 40.30
CA ASN A 427 9.02 2.59 41.59
C ASN A 427 7.63 3.16 41.94
N PHE A 428 7.25 4.32 41.40
CA PHE A 428 5.90 4.89 41.53
C PHE A 428 4.79 3.95 41.00
N LEU A 429 5.14 3.01 40.10
CA LEU A 429 4.19 2.04 39.56
C LEU A 429 3.80 0.98 40.59
N ASN A 430 4.66 0.71 41.58
CA ASN A 430 4.36 -0.20 42.68
C ASN A 430 3.33 0.40 43.66
N ASP A 431 3.20 1.73 43.69
CA ASP A 431 2.25 2.45 44.54
C ASP A 431 0.87 2.65 43.87
N LEU A 432 0.69 2.19 42.63
CA LEU A 432 -0.58 2.32 41.91
C LEU A 432 -1.60 1.25 42.35
N PRO A 433 -2.90 1.59 42.43
CA PRO A 433 -3.96 0.62 42.63
C PRO A 433 -3.92 -0.53 41.60
N ASP A 434 -4.21 -1.76 42.04
CA ASP A 434 -4.15 -2.97 41.19
C ASP A 434 -4.96 -2.86 39.89
N TRP A 435 -6.10 -2.15 39.92
CA TRP A 435 -6.92 -1.95 38.72
C TRP A 435 -6.27 -1.00 37.70
N ILE A 436 -5.52 0.02 38.14
CA ILE A 436 -4.77 0.95 37.27
C ILE A 436 -3.55 0.23 36.71
N LEU A 437 -2.83 -0.49 37.57
CA LEU A 437 -1.68 -1.29 37.16
C LEU A 437 -2.11 -2.36 36.13
N GLY A 438 -3.23 -3.04 36.37
CA GLY A 438 -3.82 -4.01 35.43
C GLY A 438 -4.19 -3.39 34.09
N LEU A 439 -4.72 -2.16 34.06
CA LEU A 439 -5.04 -1.43 32.82
C LEU A 439 -3.77 -1.02 32.06
N LEU A 440 -2.76 -0.48 32.77
CA LEU A 440 -1.47 -0.12 32.18
C LEU A 440 -0.77 -1.34 31.55
N VAL A 441 -0.72 -2.46 32.28
CA VAL A 441 -0.13 -3.73 31.82
C VAL A 441 -0.94 -4.35 30.68
N GLY A 442 -2.27 -4.26 30.73
CA GLY A 442 -3.16 -4.82 29.71
C GLY A 442 -3.22 -4.01 28.42
N PHE A 443 -2.94 -2.70 28.46
CA PHE A 443 -3.09 -1.80 27.31
C PHE A 443 -1.76 -1.35 26.71
N ILE A 444 -0.79 -0.93 27.52
CA ILE A 444 0.44 -0.29 27.02
C ILE A 444 1.31 -1.25 26.22
N PRO A 445 1.72 -2.44 26.72
CA PRO A 445 2.58 -3.33 25.95
C PRO A 445 1.95 -3.74 24.61
N PRO A 446 0.68 -4.18 24.54
CA PRO A 446 0.04 -4.48 23.25
C PRO A 446 -0.06 -3.27 22.31
N ALA A 447 -0.33 -2.07 22.84
CA ALA A 447 -0.36 -0.84 22.04
C ALA A 447 1.02 -0.49 21.46
N VAL A 448 2.09 -0.62 22.25
CA VAL A 448 3.47 -0.40 21.81
C VAL A 448 3.89 -1.43 20.76
N VAL A 449 3.57 -2.72 20.97
CA VAL A 449 3.82 -3.77 19.96
C VAL A 449 3.08 -3.47 18.67
N SER A 450 1.78 -3.15 18.75
CA SER A 450 0.95 -2.84 17.59
C SER A 450 1.49 -1.62 16.82
N TRP A 451 1.87 -0.56 17.53
CA TRP A 451 2.49 0.62 16.95
C TRP A 451 3.80 0.29 16.24
N PHE A 452 4.69 -0.47 16.87
CA PHE A 452 5.98 -0.85 16.30
C PHE A 452 5.83 -1.73 15.05
N VAL A 453 4.93 -2.72 15.08
CA VAL A 453 4.64 -3.58 13.91
C VAL A 453 3.99 -2.79 12.77
N SER A 454 3.09 -1.84 13.08
CA SER A 454 2.45 -0.99 12.07
C SER A 454 3.45 -0.07 11.33
N TYR A 455 4.59 0.21 11.96
CA TYR A 455 5.64 1.05 11.39
C TYR A 455 6.54 0.30 10.40
N VAL A 456 6.70 -1.01 10.53
CA VAL A 456 7.56 -1.84 9.66
C VAL A 456 7.33 -1.61 8.16
N PRO A 457 6.11 -1.69 7.60
CA PRO A 457 5.91 -1.44 6.17
C PRO A 457 6.17 0.02 5.78
N LYS A 458 5.99 0.98 6.70
CA LYS A 458 6.35 2.40 6.46
C LYS A 458 7.87 2.57 6.37
N LEU A 459 8.62 1.92 7.25
CA LEU A 459 10.08 1.89 7.24
C LEU A 459 10.61 1.23 5.96
N PHE A 460 10.11 0.04 5.61
CA PHE A 460 10.51 -0.65 4.37
C PHE A 460 10.20 0.18 3.13
N ARG A 461 9.08 0.90 3.10
CA ARG A 461 8.78 1.85 2.02
C ARG A 461 9.79 2.98 1.93
N HIS A 462 10.18 3.55 3.07
CA HIS A 462 11.20 4.58 3.11
C HIS A 462 12.55 4.06 2.57
N ILE A 463 12.99 2.89 3.03
CA ILE A 463 14.22 2.25 2.54
C ILE A 463 14.10 1.88 1.05
N ALA A 464 12.95 1.43 0.57
CA ALA A 464 12.74 1.09 -0.84
C ALA A 464 12.88 2.34 -1.73
N LYS A 465 12.33 3.48 -1.30
CA LYS A 465 12.55 4.77 -1.99
C LYS A 465 14.02 5.20 -1.97
N LEU A 466 14.76 4.94 -0.89
CA LEU A 466 16.20 5.22 -0.83
C LEU A 466 17.06 4.22 -1.62
N SER A 467 16.52 3.04 -1.94
CA SER A 467 17.25 1.95 -2.60
C SER A 467 17.50 2.16 -4.10
N GLY A 468 17.09 3.30 -4.66
CA GLY A 468 17.33 3.67 -6.05
C GLY A 468 16.22 3.28 -7.03
N GLU A 469 15.01 2.98 -6.56
CA GLU A 469 13.86 2.71 -7.42
C GLU A 469 13.40 4.01 -8.14
N PRO A 470 13.20 4.01 -9.47
CA PRO A 470 12.92 5.23 -10.23
C PRO A 470 11.49 5.75 -10.09
N THR A 471 10.55 4.92 -9.61
CA THR A 471 9.14 5.31 -9.45
C THR A 471 8.56 4.79 -8.13
N ILE A 472 7.55 5.50 -7.62
CA ILE A 472 6.84 5.17 -6.37
C ILE A 472 6.17 3.79 -6.44
N PRO A 473 5.46 3.40 -7.53
CA PRO A 473 4.89 2.05 -7.64
C PRO A 473 5.94 0.94 -7.53
N GLN A 474 7.13 1.11 -8.12
CA GLN A 474 8.20 0.11 -8.02
C GLN A 474 8.75 -0.01 -6.59
N ALA A 475 8.90 1.13 -5.90
CA ALA A 475 9.23 1.13 -4.47
C ALA A 475 8.15 0.45 -3.63
N GLU A 476 6.87 0.65 -3.94
CA GLU A 476 5.74 0.00 -3.26
C GLU A 476 5.77 -1.53 -3.47
N LEU A 477 5.97 -1.97 -4.70
CA LEU A 477 6.09 -3.39 -5.05
C LEU A 477 7.27 -4.05 -4.34
N LYS A 478 8.44 -3.40 -4.29
CA LYS A 478 9.61 -3.90 -3.56
C LYS A 478 9.33 -3.99 -2.06
N THR A 479 8.68 -2.99 -1.50
CA THR A 479 8.20 -2.99 -0.10
C THR A 479 7.27 -4.16 0.17
N GLN A 480 6.33 -4.45 -0.73
CA GLN A 480 5.43 -5.59 -0.61
C GLN A 480 6.20 -6.92 -0.55
N ALA A 481 7.21 -7.10 -1.41
CA ALA A 481 8.03 -8.30 -1.42
C ALA A 481 8.81 -8.48 -0.10
N TRP A 482 9.44 -7.41 0.38
CA TRP A 482 10.14 -7.39 1.67
C TRP A 482 9.21 -7.65 2.84
N PHE A 483 8.05 -7.00 2.87
CA PHE A 483 7.07 -7.17 3.93
C PHE A 483 6.42 -8.55 3.91
N MET A 484 6.30 -9.19 2.74
CA MET A 484 5.88 -10.59 2.63
C MET A 484 6.84 -11.55 3.32
N VAL A 485 8.14 -11.42 3.07
CA VAL A 485 9.15 -12.22 3.76
C VAL A 485 9.06 -11.99 5.26
N PHE A 486 8.91 -10.74 5.69
CA PHE A 486 8.72 -10.40 7.09
C PHE A 486 7.44 -11.04 7.68
N GLN A 487 6.31 -11.02 6.99
CA GLN A 487 5.07 -11.66 7.44
C GLN A 487 5.25 -13.18 7.64
N VAL A 488 5.84 -13.87 6.66
CA VAL A 488 6.07 -15.32 6.76
C VAL A 488 7.07 -15.64 7.86
N VAL A 489 8.19 -14.92 7.95
CA VAL A 489 9.24 -15.22 8.94
C VAL A 489 8.78 -14.83 10.35
N GLN A 490 8.32 -13.61 10.58
CA GLN A 490 8.03 -13.09 11.92
C GLN A 490 6.62 -13.46 12.40
N VAL A 491 5.59 -13.26 11.57
CA VAL A 491 4.20 -13.48 12.01
C VAL A 491 3.81 -14.95 11.93
N PHE A 492 4.36 -15.72 10.98
CA PHE A 492 4.07 -17.16 10.87
C PHE A 492 5.15 -18.03 11.53
N LEU A 493 6.39 -18.06 11.01
CA LEU A 493 7.38 -19.04 11.45
C LEU A 493 7.86 -18.80 12.90
N VAL A 494 8.28 -17.58 13.25
CA VAL A 494 8.76 -17.26 14.61
C VAL A 494 7.69 -17.54 15.66
N THR A 495 6.44 -17.14 15.40
CA THR A 495 5.31 -17.42 16.29
C THR A 495 5.02 -18.92 16.42
N THR A 496 5.16 -19.68 15.33
CA THR A 496 5.00 -21.15 15.36
C THR A 496 6.09 -21.83 16.19
N PHE A 497 7.32 -21.30 16.15
CA PHE A 497 8.47 -21.84 16.88
C PHE A 497 8.64 -21.26 18.30
N SER A 498 7.72 -20.41 18.78
CA SER A 498 7.57 -19.62 20.02
C SER A 498 8.63 -19.67 21.14
N SER A 499 9.41 -20.74 21.32
CA SER A 499 10.46 -20.92 22.31
C SER A 499 11.89 -21.03 21.72
N GLY A 500 12.11 -20.80 20.42
CA GLY A 500 13.46 -20.98 19.85
C GLY A 500 13.65 -20.69 18.37
N ALA A 501 13.04 -19.65 17.80
CA ALA A 501 13.22 -19.33 16.37
C ALA A 501 14.71 -19.17 15.96
N ALA A 502 15.52 -18.54 16.81
CA ALA A 502 16.97 -18.42 16.59
C ALA A 502 17.71 -19.77 16.65
N ALA A 503 17.29 -20.65 17.57
CA ALA A 503 17.84 -22.00 17.69
C ALA A 503 17.44 -22.88 16.50
N VAL A 504 16.20 -22.77 16.03
CA VAL A 504 15.66 -23.44 14.84
C VAL A 504 16.37 -22.94 13.58
N ALA A 505 16.53 -21.62 13.40
CA ALA A 505 17.26 -21.05 12.27
C ALA A 505 18.72 -21.54 12.24
N THR A 506 19.39 -21.59 13.40
CA THR A 506 20.75 -22.12 13.53
C THR A 506 20.80 -23.61 13.19
N LYS A 507 19.80 -24.38 13.59
CA LYS A 507 19.70 -25.82 13.31
C LYS A 507 19.46 -26.10 11.82
N ILE A 508 18.60 -25.32 11.17
CA ILE A 508 18.33 -25.44 9.72
C ILE A 508 19.53 -24.98 8.89
N ALA A 509 20.21 -23.90 9.29
CA ALA A 509 21.41 -23.43 8.61
C ALA A 509 22.55 -24.46 8.65
N LYS A 510 22.67 -25.21 9.75
CA LYS A 510 23.67 -26.29 9.90
C LYS A 510 23.23 -27.60 9.24
N ASP A 511 21.94 -27.93 9.31
CA ASP A 511 21.37 -29.12 8.68
C ASP A 511 20.01 -28.82 8.03
N PRO A 512 20.00 -28.48 6.72
CA PRO A 512 18.78 -28.19 5.98
C PRO A 512 17.79 -29.37 5.91
N ARG A 513 18.27 -30.62 6.08
CA ARG A 513 17.42 -31.82 6.04
C ARG A 513 16.50 -31.93 7.25
N SER A 514 16.82 -31.24 8.34
CA SER A 514 16.03 -31.24 9.58
C SER A 514 14.77 -30.35 9.54
N ALA A 515 14.62 -29.52 8.49
CA ALA A 515 13.52 -28.56 8.40
C ALA A 515 12.10 -29.20 8.45
N PRO A 516 11.80 -30.28 7.69
CA PRO A 516 10.50 -30.96 7.77
C PRO A 516 10.19 -31.48 9.18
N ASP A 517 11.17 -32.07 9.86
CA ASP A 517 10.98 -32.63 11.22
C ASP A 517 10.73 -31.53 12.26
N LEU A 518 11.45 -30.40 12.14
CA LEU A 518 11.23 -29.24 13.02
C LEU A 518 9.83 -28.66 12.84
N LEU A 519 9.40 -28.47 11.59
CA LEU A 519 8.05 -28.03 11.27
C LEU A 519 7.01 -28.99 11.83
N ALA A 520 7.18 -30.30 11.61
CA ALA A 520 6.28 -31.34 12.10
C ALA A 520 6.11 -31.34 13.63
N SER A 521 7.18 -31.04 14.37
CA SER A 521 7.14 -31.00 15.84
C SER A 521 6.49 -29.74 16.42
N SER A 522 6.55 -28.61 15.68
CA SER A 522 6.15 -27.29 16.17
C SER A 522 4.79 -26.83 15.66
N LEU A 523 4.44 -27.11 14.39
CA LEU A 523 3.16 -26.66 13.83
C LEU A 523 1.96 -27.12 14.66
N PRO A 524 1.78 -28.43 14.99
CA PRO A 524 0.62 -28.89 15.75
C PRO A 524 0.47 -28.17 17.10
N LYS A 525 1.58 -27.82 17.77
CA LYS A 525 1.58 -27.12 19.06
C LYS A 525 1.03 -25.69 18.95
N ALA A 526 1.34 -24.99 17.85
CA ALA A 526 0.91 -23.62 17.62
C ALA A 526 -0.51 -23.51 16.99
N SER A 527 -1.18 -24.62 16.68
CA SER A 527 -2.53 -24.60 16.08
C SER A 527 -3.56 -23.84 16.92
N ASN A 528 -3.52 -24.00 18.24
CA ASN A 528 -4.43 -23.32 19.17
C ASN A 528 -4.24 -21.79 19.15
N PHE A 529 -2.99 -21.33 19.02
CA PHE A 529 -2.70 -19.92 18.84
C PHE A 529 -3.34 -19.37 17.57
N TYR A 530 -3.17 -20.05 16.43
CA TYR A 530 -3.70 -19.55 15.16
C TYR A 530 -5.23 -19.56 15.09
N LEU A 531 -5.87 -20.50 15.79
CA LEU A 531 -7.32 -20.52 15.91
C LEU A 531 -7.83 -19.27 16.64
N THR A 532 -7.26 -18.94 17.80
CA THR A 532 -7.57 -17.71 18.54
C THR A 532 -7.17 -16.46 17.75
N TYR A 533 -6.05 -16.52 17.02
CA TYR A 533 -5.58 -15.44 16.17
C TYR A 533 -6.60 -15.08 15.09
N PHE A 534 -7.15 -16.05 14.36
CA PHE A 534 -8.17 -15.76 13.33
C PHE A 534 -9.47 -15.23 13.92
N ILE A 535 -9.87 -15.69 15.11
CA ILE A 535 -11.01 -15.14 15.83
C ILE A 535 -10.76 -13.67 16.16
N LEU A 536 -9.66 -13.36 16.84
CA LEU A 536 -9.30 -12.01 17.26
C LEU A 536 -9.12 -11.05 16.07
N GLN A 537 -8.45 -11.52 15.01
CA GLN A 537 -8.27 -10.73 13.79
C GLN A 537 -9.62 -10.51 13.09
N GLY A 538 -10.43 -11.54 12.97
CA GLY A 538 -11.74 -11.48 12.31
C GLY A 538 -12.73 -10.57 13.02
N THR A 539 -12.87 -10.68 14.35
CA THR A 539 -13.86 -9.90 15.11
C THR A 539 -13.34 -8.51 15.48
N THR A 540 -12.29 -8.44 16.30
CA THR A 540 -11.79 -7.19 16.85
C THR A 540 -11.06 -6.35 15.80
N SER A 541 -10.14 -6.93 15.03
CA SER A 541 -9.35 -6.13 14.08
C SER A 541 -10.17 -5.67 12.88
N ALA A 542 -11.16 -6.41 12.41
CA ALA A 542 -12.04 -5.95 11.33
C ALA A 542 -12.93 -4.77 11.77
N ALA A 543 -13.49 -4.81 12.99
CA ALA A 543 -14.24 -3.70 13.56
C ALA A 543 -13.36 -2.49 13.88
N SER A 544 -12.15 -2.72 14.41
CA SER A 544 -11.15 -1.68 14.64
C SER A 544 -10.73 -0.99 13.33
N ASN A 545 -10.56 -1.74 12.23
CA ASN A 545 -10.27 -1.18 10.90
C ASN A 545 -11.41 -0.34 10.32
N LEU A 546 -12.65 -0.53 10.79
CA LEU A 546 -13.79 0.32 10.42
C LEU A 546 -13.82 1.60 11.25
N LEU A 547 -13.55 1.49 12.56
CA LEU A 547 -13.49 2.61 13.50
C LEU A 547 -12.25 3.49 13.30
N ASP A 548 -11.14 2.92 12.80
CA ASP A 548 -9.84 3.54 12.54
C ASP A 548 -9.51 4.73 13.47
N TYR A 549 -9.63 4.51 14.78
CA TYR A 549 -9.53 5.57 15.77
C TYR A 549 -8.15 6.23 15.76
N SER A 550 -7.11 5.52 15.33
CA SER A 550 -5.77 6.07 15.13
C SER A 550 -5.77 7.24 14.16
N GLU A 551 -6.48 7.14 13.03
CA GLU A 551 -6.54 8.21 12.05
C GLU A 551 -7.34 9.41 12.55
N LEU A 552 -8.41 9.17 13.30
CA LEU A 552 -9.18 10.24 13.92
C LEU A 552 -8.33 11.01 14.94
N LEU A 553 -7.65 10.32 15.85
CA LEU A 553 -6.81 10.94 16.87
C LEU A 553 -5.63 11.70 16.24
N GLU A 554 -5.00 11.14 15.21
CA GLU A 554 -3.93 11.82 14.47
C GLU A 554 -4.46 13.11 13.83
N TYR A 555 -5.62 13.07 13.18
CA TYR A 555 -6.26 14.26 12.61
C TYR A 555 -6.57 15.32 13.67
N LEU A 556 -7.19 14.93 14.79
CA LEU A 556 -7.52 15.88 15.87
C LEU A 556 -6.26 16.49 16.50
N PHE A 557 -5.20 15.71 16.66
CA PHE A 557 -3.92 16.19 17.15
C PHE A 557 -3.33 17.25 16.21
N TYR A 558 -3.26 16.97 14.90
CA TYR A 558 -2.75 17.95 13.95
C TYR A 558 -3.66 19.18 13.85
N GLU A 559 -4.98 19.02 13.79
CA GLU A 559 -5.94 20.11 13.63
C GLU A 559 -6.00 21.08 14.82
N TYR A 560 -5.87 20.56 16.06
CA TYR A 560 -6.05 21.36 17.27
C TYR A 560 -4.75 21.67 18.03
N VAL A 561 -3.70 20.84 17.92
CA VAL A 561 -2.47 20.97 18.71
C VAL A 561 -1.29 21.45 17.86
N TRP A 562 -1.11 20.89 16.67
CA TRP A 562 0.10 21.10 15.87
C TRP A 562 -0.03 22.25 14.85
N ASN A 563 -1.07 22.19 14.01
CA ASN A 563 -1.27 23.11 12.89
C ASN A 563 -1.80 24.45 13.37
N LYS A 564 -1.15 25.51 12.93
CA LYS A 564 -1.50 26.90 13.31
C LYS A 564 -1.95 27.71 12.11
N THR A 565 -1.29 27.57 10.96
CA THR A 565 -1.57 28.40 9.80
C THR A 565 -2.78 27.91 9.00
N PRO A 566 -3.46 28.77 8.23
CA PRO A 566 -4.54 28.36 7.33
C PRO A 566 -4.09 27.26 6.35
N ARG A 567 -2.88 27.39 5.80
CA ARG A 567 -2.28 26.39 4.90
C ARG A 567 -2.13 25.02 5.55
N GLU A 568 -1.54 24.95 6.74
CA GLU A 568 -1.33 23.68 7.46
C GLU A 568 -2.66 22.98 7.77
N LYS A 569 -3.67 23.75 8.21
CA LYS A 569 -5.03 23.24 8.45
C LYS A 569 -5.69 22.75 7.16
N PHE A 570 -5.65 23.53 6.09
CA PHE A 570 -6.17 23.12 4.79
C PHE A 570 -5.48 21.85 4.27
N GLN A 571 -4.15 21.78 4.31
CA GLN A 571 -3.41 20.60 3.86
C GLN A 571 -3.81 19.36 4.66
N THR A 572 -3.98 19.49 5.97
CA THR A 572 -4.40 18.38 6.85
C THR A 572 -5.86 17.98 6.61
N TYR A 573 -6.72 18.94 6.28
CA TYR A 573 -8.12 18.70 5.95
C TYR A 573 -8.29 18.06 4.58
N ALA A 574 -7.64 18.62 3.55
CA ALA A 574 -7.72 18.20 2.15
C ALA A 574 -7.04 16.86 1.87
N GLN A 575 -6.04 16.48 2.67
CA GLN A 575 -5.36 15.21 2.49
C GLN A 575 -6.24 14.02 2.88
N MET A 576 -6.60 13.23 1.87
CA MET A 576 -7.18 11.89 2.07
C MET A 576 -6.10 10.85 2.32
N ARG A 577 -6.47 9.78 3.01
CA ARG A 577 -5.57 8.65 3.25
C ARG A 577 -5.40 7.82 1.99
N GLY A 578 -4.14 7.53 1.68
CA GLY A 578 -3.77 6.59 0.63
C GLY A 578 -4.05 5.13 1.02
N THR A 579 -4.07 4.24 0.04
CA THR A 579 -4.14 2.80 0.22
C THR A 579 -2.73 2.20 0.31
N PRO A 580 -2.30 1.64 1.46
CA PRO A 580 -0.98 1.04 1.61
C PRO A 580 -0.94 -0.40 1.10
N TRP A 581 -0.90 -0.59 -0.22
CA TRP A 581 -0.91 -1.91 -0.88
C TRP A 581 0.16 -2.85 -0.34
N ALA A 582 1.37 -2.36 -0.10
CA ALA A 582 2.50 -3.12 0.41
C ALA A 582 2.29 -3.65 1.84
N ALA A 583 1.37 -3.08 2.61
CA ALA A 583 1.02 -3.56 3.95
C ALA A 583 -0.16 -4.54 3.91
N TRP A 584 -1.19 -4.25 3.11
CA TRP A 584 -2.42 -5.03 3.09
C TRP A 584 -2.26 -6.38 2.41
N LEU A 585 -1.70 -6.41 1.19
CA LEU A 585 -1.60 -7.64 0.41
C LEU A 585 -0.80 -8.71 1.16
N PRO A 586 0.43 -8.46 1.66
CA PRO A 586 1.19 -9.49 2.37
C PRO A 586 0.51 -10.01 3.64
N LYS A 587 -0.21 -9.15 4.38
CA LYS A 587 -0.97 -9.57 5.57
C LYS A 587 -2.00 -10.65 5.19
N PHE A 588 -2.80 -10.40 4.15
CA PHE A 588 -3.85 -11.32 3.73
C PHE A 588 -3.31 -12.52 2.94
N THR A 589 -2.21 -12.38 2.18
CA THR A 589 -1.48 -13.52 1.63
C THR A 589 -1.04 -14.46 2.76
N ASN A 590 -0.49 -13.90 3.84
CA ASN A 590 -0.05 -14.69 5.00
C ASN A 590 -1.22 -15.38 5.72
N PHE A 591 -2.42 -14.77 5.74
CA PHE A 591 -3.61 -15.43 6.28
C PHE A 591 -3.94 -16.71 5.51
N LEU A 592 -3.90 -16.66 4.16
CA LEU A 592 -4.11 -17.86 3.35
C LEU A 592 -2.98 -18.88 3.53
N ILE A 593 -1.73 -18.43 3.68
CA ILE A 593 -0.57 -19.29 3.95
C ILE A 593 -0.78 -20.08 5.24
N ILE A 594 -1.13 -19.40 6.34
CA ILE A 594 -1.39 -20.03 7.64
C ILE A 594 -2.58 -20.98 7.51
N ALA A 595 -3.69 -20.54 6.92
CA ALA A 595 -4.89 -21.37 6.76
C ALA A 595 -4.61 -22.65 5.96
N THR A 596 -3.79 -22.57 4.90
CA THR A 596 -3.38 -23.70 4.07
C THR A 596 -2.43 -24.63 4.81
N ALA A 597 -1.41 -24.09 5.50
CA ALA A 597 -0.44 -24.86 6.28
C ALA A 597 -1.10 -25.71 7.37
N TYR A 598 -2.18 -25.20 7.97
CA TYR A 598 -2.93 -25.88 9.01
C TYR A 598 -4.13 -26.69 8.52
N ALA A 599 -4.54 -26.58 7.25
CA ALA A 599 -5.80 -27.15 6.77
C ALA A 599 -5.91 -28.67 7.00
N CYS A 600 -4.81 -29.42 6.87
CA CYS A 600 -4.79 -30.87 7.14
C CYS A 600 -4.45 -31.21 8.60
N ILE A 601 -3.76 -30.31 9.32
CA ILE A 601 -3.32 -30.55 10.72
C ILE A 601 -4.46 -30.23 11.70
N GLN A 602 -5.05 -29.05 11.57
CA GLN A 602 -6.19 -28.58 12.37
C GLN A 602 -7.22 -27.97 11.41
N PRO A 603 -8.11 -28.79 10.82
CA PRO A 603 -9.02 -28.35 9.76
C PRO A 603 -9.98 -27.23 10.16
N LEU A 604 -10.20 -27.02 11.45
CA LEU A 604 -11.03 -25.94 11.96
C LEU A 604 -10.49 -24.54 11.56
N ILE A 605 -9.16 -24.38 11.47
CA ILE A 605 -8.51 -23.08 11.20
C ILE A 605 -8.96 -22.48 9.86
N ILE A 606 -9.10 -23.30 8.80
CA ILE A 606 -9.45 -22.79 7.46
C ILE A 606 -10.86 -22.17 7.43
N GLY A 607 -11.81 -22.68 8.23
CA GLY A 607 -13.15 -22.09 8.31
C GLY A 607 -13.20 -20.81 9.13
N PHE A 608 -12.46 -20.74 10.25
CA PHE A 608 -12.32 -19.47 10.98
C PHE A 608 -11.59 -18.42 10.14
N ALA A 609 -10.62 -18.82 9.32
CA ALA A 609 -9.99 -17.93 8.35
C ALA A 609 -11.01 -17.40 7.32
N ALA A 610 -11.90 -18.24 6.79
CA ALA A 610 -12.95 -17.80 5.86
C ALA A 610 -13.86 -16.73 6.49
N ILE A 611 -14.36 -16.97 7.71
CA ILE A 611 -15.22 -16.02 8.44
C ILE A 611 -14.46 -14.73 8.74
N GLY A 612 -13.23 -14.82 9.24
CA GLY A 612 -12.41 -13.66 9.57
C GLY A 612 -12.11 -12.79 8.35
N VAL A 613 -11.72 -13.39 7.22
CA VAL A 613 -11.47 -12.66 5.96
C VAL A 613 -12.77 -12.08 5.40
N ALA A 614 -13.92 -12.74 5.57
CA ALA A 614 -15.22 -12.19 5.18
C ALA A 614 -15.58 -10.92 5.95
N LEU A 615 -15.32 -10.87 7.26
CA LEU A 615 -15.49 -9.65 8.06
C LEU A 615 -14.54 -8.52 7.59
N PHE A 616 -13.29 -8.86 7.27
CA PHE A 616 -12.36 -7.91 6.66
C PHE A 616 -12.83 -7.41 5.30
N TYR A 617 -13.41 -8.27 4.44
CA TYR A 617 -13.95 -7.85 3.14
C TYR A 617 -14.96 -6.71 3.31
N PHE A 618 -15.91 -6.82 4.25
CA PHE A 618 -16.87 -5.73 4.50
C PHE A 618 -16.20 -4.47 5.03
N SER A 619 -15.25 -4.61 5.96
CA SER A 619 -14.49 -3.48 6.54
C SER A 619 -13.68 -2.72 5.48
N TYR A 620 -12.92 -3.44 4.63
CA TYR A 620 -12.15 -2.83 3.55
C TYR A 620 -13.01 -2.30 2.41
N LYS A 621 -14.12 -2.98 2.09
CA LYS A 621 -15.12 -2.46 1.13
C LYS A 621 -15.63 -1.11 1.60
N TYR A 622 -15.96 -0.97 2.88
CA TYR A 622 -16.38 0.33 3.43
C TYR A 622 -15.27 1.38 3.29
N ASN A 623 -14.04 1.04 3.68
CA ASN A 623 -12.92 1.97 3.60
C ASN A 623 -12.61 2.41 2.16
N LEU A 624 -12.70 1.53 1.18
CA LEU A 624 -12.48 1.86 -0.23
C LEU A 624 -13.64 2.65 -0.86
N LEU A 625 -14.86 2.50 -0.35
CA LEU A 625 -16.02 3.26 -0.78
C LEU A 625 -16.08 4.65 -0.14
N TYR A 626 -15.78 4.80 1.14
CA TYR A 626 -16.09 6.04 1.88
C TYR A 626 -14.85 6.82 2.36
N VAL A 627 -13.72 6.14 2.63
CA VAL A 627 -12.61 6.72 3.41
C VAL A 627 -11.35 6.96 2.58
N ARG A 628 -10.90 5.97 1.81
CA ARG A 628 -9.55 5.93 1.22
C ARG A 628 -9.57 6.17 -0.28
N GLN A 629 -8.58 6.92 -0.76
CA GLN A 629 -8.34 7.17 -2.17
C GLN A 629 -7.02 6.51 -2.60
N THR A 630 -7.03 5.86 -3.76
CA THR A 630 -5.80 5.28 -4.30
C THR A 630 -4.86 6.39 -4.75
N LYS A 631 -3.70 6.51 -4.08
CA LYS A 631 -2.65 7.49 -4.43
C LYS A 631 -1.55 6.91 -5.30
N ILE A 632 -1.30 5.61 -5.17
CA ILE A 632 -0.26 4.87 -5.89
C ILE A 632 -0.97 3.83 -6.74
N ASP A 633 -0.76 3.89 -8.05
CA ASP A 633 -1.30 2.92 -8.99
C ASP A 633 -0.20 1.92 -9.40
N THR A 634 -0.31 0.69 -8.90
CA THR A 634 0.60 -0.43 -9.22
C THR A 634 0.17 -1.18 -10.48
N LYS A 635 -0.94 -0.78 -11.08
CA LYS A 635 -1.48 -1.34 -12.31
C LYS A 635 -1.78 -2.83 -12.26
N GLY A 636 -2.25 -3.32 -11.12
CA GLY A 636 -2.52 -4.74 -10.84
C GLY A 636 -1.28 -5.57 -10.55
N GLU A 637 -0.09 -5.00 -10.59
CA GLU A 637 1.18 -5.71 -10.36
C GLU A 637 1.32 -6.16 -8.90
N ALA A 638 0.82 -5.38 -7.95
CA ALA A 638 0.83 -5.74 -6.53
C ALA A 638 -0.03 -6.99 -6.27
N TYR A 639 -1.21 -7.03 -6.87
CA TYR A 639 -2.11 -8.17 -6.81
C TYR A 639 -1.51 -9.42 -7.48
N LYS A 640 -0.93 -9.27 -8.68
CA LYS A 640 -0.18 -10.35 -9.34
C LYS A 640 0.88 -10.96 -8.42
N ARG A 641 1.70 -10.09 -7.81
CA ARG A 641 2.78 -10.51 -6.91
C ARG A 641 2.24 -11.25 -5.70
N ALA A 642 1.11 -10.81 -5.14
CA ALA A 642 0.45 -11.51 -4.04
C ALA A 642 0.00 -12.93 -4.44
N LEU A 643 -0.57 -13.11 -5.64
CA LEU A 643 -0.94 -14.42 -6.18
C LEU A 643 0.29 -15.33 -6.38
N GLN A 644 1.40 -14.79 -6.89
CA GLN A 644 2.67 -15.53 -7.03
C GLN A 644 3.29 -15.94 -5.68
N GLN A 645 2.94 -15.24 -4.60
CA GLN A 645 3.42 -15.52 -3.24
C GLN A 645 2.52 -16.50 -2.47
N MET A 646 1.28 -16.74 -2.90
CA MET A 646 0.36 -17.69 -2.24
C MET A 646 0.84 -19.14 -2.21
N PRO A 647 1.49 -19.70 -3.27
CA PRO A 647 2.00 -21.07 -3.25
C PRO A 647 3.00 -21.36 -2.13
N THR A 648 3.61 -20.34 -1.51
CA THR A 648 4.44 -20.50 -0.31
C THR A 648 3.70 -21.24 0.81
N GLY A 649 2.38 -21.07 0.95
CA GLY A 649 1.58 -21.81 1.92
C GLY A 649 1.46 -23.30 1.61
N ILE A 650 1.37 -23.65 0.33
CA ILE A 650 1.34 -25.05 -0.12
C ILE A 650 2.67 -25.72 0.19
N TYR A 651 3.81 -25.07 -0.14
CA TYR A 651 5.14 -25.61 0.17
C TYR A 651 5.33 -25.84 1.67
N LEU A 652 4.92 -24.88 2.51
CA LEU A 652 5.02 -25.04 3.97
C LEU A 652 4.10 -26.16 4.49
N ALA A 653 2.91 -26.32 3.92
CA ALA A 653 1.98 -27.40 4.26
C ALA A 653 2.56 -28.78 3.88
N GLU A 654 3.08 -28.92 2.66
CA GLU A 654 3.69 -30.15 2.15
C GLU A 654 4.91 -30.56 2.98
N LEU A 655 5.84 -29.63 3.23
CA LEU A 655 7.03 -29.87 4.08
C LEU A 655 6.64 -30.30 5.50
N SER A 656 5.61 -29.68 6.07
CA SER A 656 5.11 -30.05 7.39
C SER A 656 4.55 -31.47 7.39
N LEU A 657 3.71 -31.82 6.41
CA LEU A 657 3.13 -33.17 6.29
C LEU A 657 4.18 -34.25 6.00
N ILE A 658 5.22 -33.94 5.22
CA ILE A 658 6.36 -34.84 5.01
C ILE A 658 7.01 -35.19 6.34
N GLY A 659 7.31 -34.19 7.18
CA GLY A 659 7.87 -34.42 8.51
C GLY A 659 6.91 -35.16 9.45
N LEU A 660 5.61 -34.82 9.44
CA LEU A 660 4.58 -35.47 10.26
C LEU A 660 4.42 -36.95 9.92
N PHE A 661 4.34 -37.30 8.63
CA PHE A 661 4.23 -38.69 8.18
C PHE A 661 5.55 -39.46 8.38
N GLY A 662 6.69 -38.79 8.15
CA GLY A 662 8.02 -39.34 8.37
C GLY A 662 8.24 -39.73 9.84
N ALA A 663 7.89 -38.84 10.78
CA ALA A 663 7.95 -39.10 12.21
C ALA A 663 7.07 -40.29 12.65
N ARG A 664 5.98 -40.57 11.92
CA ARG A 664 5.08 -41.72 12.15
C ARG A 664 5.49 -43.00 11.41
N LYS A 665 6.67 -43.00 10.75
CA LYS A 665 7.21 -44.11 9.95
C LYS A 665 6.26 -44.54 8.81
N ALA A 666 5.44 -43.62 8.30
CA ALA A 666 4.48 -43.87 7.23
C ALA A 666 5.14 -43.68 5.86
N SER A 667 6.03 -44.60 5.49
CA SER A 667 6.96 -44.45 4.36
C SER A 667 6.28 -44.16 3.01
N VAL A 668 5.18 -44.85 2.71
CA VAL A 668 4.44 -44.68 1.44
C VAL A 668 3.80 -43.30 1.37
N GLN A 669 3.13 -42.87 2.44
CA GLN A 669 2.48 -41.56 2.52
C GLN A 669 3.51 -40.43 2.44
N THR A 670 4.65 -40.57 3.13
CA THR A 670 5.77 -39.63 3.02
C THR A 670 6.28 -39.54 1.59
N ALA A 671 6.49 -40.67 0.90
CA ALA A 671 6.94 -40.69 -0.49
C ALA A 671 5.95 -39.99 -1.43
N LEU A 672 4.64 -40.22 -1.25
CA LEU A 672 3.60 -39.52 -2.01
C LEU A 672 3.65 -38.01 -1.77
N MET A 673 3.82 -37.54 -0.53
CA MET A 673 3.93 -36.10 -0.25
C MET A 673 5.19 -35.48 -0.86
N VAL A 674 6.31 -36.22 -0.91
CA VAL A 674 7.54 -35.77 -1.60
C VAL A 674 7.29 -35.65 -3.11
N VAL A 675 6.59 -36.61 -3.72
CA VAL A 675 6.20 -36.53 -5.14
C VAL A 675 5.33 -35.31 -5.40
N LEU A 676 4.33 -35.05 -4.54
CA LEU A 676 3.47 -33.88 -4.64
C LEU A 676 4.30 -32.58 -4.59
N LEU A 677 5.24 -32.46 -3.64
CA LEU A 677 6.12 -31.30 -3.53
C LEU A 677 6.94 -31.05 -4.81
N VAL A 678 7.47 -32.11 -5.42
CA VAL A 678 8.19 -32.01 -6.70
C VAL A 678 7.26 -31.56 -7.82
N ILE A 679 6.05 -32.13 -7.91
CA ILE A 679 5.04 -31.72 -8.90
C ILE A 679 4.68 -30.25 -8.71
N THR A 680 4.39 -29.81 -7.48
CA THR A 680 4.08 -28.41 -7.14
C THR A 680 5.23 -27.48 -7.53
N ALA A 681 6.49 -27.86 -7.26
CA ALA A 681 7.67 -27.07 -7.64
C ALA A 681 7.82 -26.95 -9.17
N VAL A 682 7.74 -28.07 -9.90
CA VAL A 682 7.87 -28.08 -11.37
C VAL A 682 6.73 -27.32 -12.02
N ALA A 683 5.49 -27.54 -11.58
CA ALA A 683 4.31 -26.87 -12.11
C ALA A 683 4.36 -25.35 -11.88
N ASN A 684 4.77 -24.90 -10.68
CA ASN A 684 4.92 -23.48 -10.39
C ASN A 684 6.02 -22.82 -11.25
N LEU A 685 7.17 -23.48 -11.41
CA LEU A 685 8.24 -22.99 -12.29
C LEU A 685 7.83 -22.94 -13.76
N ALA A 686 7.11 -23.95 -14.25
CA ALA A 686 6.62 -24.00 -15.63
C ALA A 686 5.58 -22.89 -15.88
N LEU A 687 4.62 -22.73 -14.96
CA LEU A 687 3.60 -21.69 -15.00
C LEU A 687 4.20 -20.29 -14.96
N ASP A 688 5.15 -20.03 -14.06
CA ASP A 688 5.83 -18.73 -13.97
C ASP A 688 6.64 -18.40 -15.21
N ARG A 689 7.19 -19.40 -15.91
CA ARG A 689 7.84 -19.16 -17.20
C ARG A 689 6.81 -18.87 -18.30
N ALA A 690 5.70 -19.60 -18.33
CA ALA A 690 4.66 -19.46 -19.36
C ALA A 690 3.87 -18.14 -19.23
N LEU A 691 3.46 -17.76 -18.02
CA LEU A 691 2.61 -16.60 -17.78
C LEU A 691 3.37 -15.28 -17.69
N ARG A 692 4.66 -15.29 -17.35
CA ARG A 692 5.47 -14.07 -17.20
C ARG A 692 5.35 -13.06 -18.36
N PRO A 693 5.48 -13.44 -19.64
CA PRO A 693 5.31 -12.48 -20.73
C PRO A 693 3.90 -11.86 -20.76
N LEU A 694 2.86 -12.68 -20.57
CA LEU A 694 1.45 -12.24 -20.57
C LEU A 694 1.09 -11.37 -19.36
N GLU A 695 1.81 -11.57 -18.25
CA GLU A 695 1.64 -10.82 -17.01
C GLU A 695 2.44 -9.50 -16.98
N LEU A 696 3.51 -9.38 -17.77
CA LEU A 696 4.32 -8.17 -17.84
C LEU A 696 3.84 -7.22 -18.93
N TYR A 697 3.38 -7.76 -20.05
CA TYR A 697 3.03 -6.98 -21.23
C TYR A 697 1.54 -7.08 -21.55
N LEU A 698 0.92 -5.95 -21.89
CA LEU A 698 -0.29 -5.98 -22.70
C LEU A 698 0.14 -6.44 -24.09
N GLY A 699 -0.30 -7.62 -24.53
CA GLY A 699 0.05 -8.18 -25.84
C GLY A 699 -0.23 -7.16 -26.95
N VAL A 700 0.81 -6.82 -27.73
CA VAL A 700 0.76 -5.81 -28.79
C VAL A 700 -0.25 -6.22 -29.86
N ASP A 701 -0.36 -7.52 -30.12
CA ASP A 701 -1.25 -8.11 -31.13
C ASP A 701 -2.74 -7.84 -30.86
N LYS A 702 -3.10 -7.41 -29.64
CA LYS A 702 -4.49 -7.04 -29.32
C LYS A 702 -4.90 -5.68 -29.86
N TRP A 703 -3.93 -4.84 -30.20
CA TRP A 703 -4.18 -3.61 -30.92
C TRP A 703 -4.40 -3.90 -32.40
N GLN A 704 -3.62 -4.84 -32.94
CA GLN A 704 -3.86 -5.39 -34.28
C GLN A 704 -5.24 -6.03 -34.41
N GLU A 705 -5.82 -6.68 -33.38
CA GLU A 705 -7.22 -7.17 -33.42
C GLU A 705 -8.26 -6.09 -33.81
N MET A 706 -8.02 -4.81 -33.48
CA MET A 706 -8.89 -3.71 -33.92
C MET A 706 -8.67 -3.35 -35.40
N GLU A 707 -7.48 -3.62 -35.93
CA GLU A 707 -7.09 -3.43 -37.34
C GLU A 707 -7.36 -4.66 -38.20
N VAL A 708 -7.55 -5.86 -37.61
CA VAL A 708 -7.80 -7.12 -38.33
C VAL A 708 -8.97 -7.01 -39.32
N PRO A 709 -10.11 -6.35 -39.03
CA PRO A 709 -11.17 -6.17 -40.02
C PRO A 709 -10.73 -5.32 -41.23
N LEU A 710 -9.99 -4.24 -40.99
CA LEU A 710 -9.48 -3.32 -42.03
C LEU A 710 -8.37 -3.96 -42.86
N LEU A 711 -7.50 -4.74 -42.23
CA LEU A 711 -6.42 -5.49 -42.89
C LEU A 711 -6.94 -6.75 -43.59
N ALA A 712 -8.02 -7.37 -43.09
CA ALA A 712 -8.71 -8.47 -43.78
C ALA A 712 -9.40 -7.99 -45.06
N GLU A 713 -9.95 -6.77 -45.05
CA GLU A 713 -10.47 -6.12 -46.25
C GLU A 713 -9.37 -5.84 -47.29
N GLU A 714 -8.18 -5.44 -46.84
CA GLU A 714 -6.99 -5.25 -47.69
C GLU A 714 -6.42 -6.58 -48.24
N ASP A 715 -6.49 -7.66 -47.44
CA ASP A 715 -6.07 -9.02 -47.81
C ASP A 715 -7.16 -9.81 -48.57
N GLY A 716 -8.33 -9.23 -48.84
CA GLY A 716 -9.44 -9.86 -49.59
C GLY A 716 -10.15 -11.00 -48.84
N ILE A 717 -10.09 -11.00 -47.52
CA ILE A 717 -10.72 -11.99 -46.63
C ILE A 717 -12.14 -11.51 -46.26
N ASP A 718 -13.14 -12.40 -46.39
CA ASP A 718 -14.53 -12.08 -46.09
C ASP A 718 -14.70 -11.70 -44.59
N PRO A 719 -15.20 -10.49 -44.27
CA PRO A 719 -15.39 -10.05 -42.88
C PRO A 719 -16.45 -10.85 -42.11
N ASN A 720 -17.29 -11.66 -42.79
CA ASN A 720 -18.24 -12.55 -42.15
C ASN A 720 -17.70 -13.97 -41.86
N ASP A 721 -16.49 -14.30 -42.34
CA ASP A 721 -15.85 -15.58 -42.04
C ASP A 721 -14.99 -15.48 -40.76
N GLU A 722 -15.65 -15.76 -39.63
CA GLU A 722 -15.00 -15.76 -38.31
C GLU A 722 -13.77 -16.68 -38.26
N ALA A 723 -13.77 -17.81 -38.98
CA ALA A 723 -12.68 -18.77 -38.95
C ALA A 723 -11.43 -18.25 -39.69
N ALA A 724 -11.62 -17.59 -40.84
CA ALA A 724 -10.54 -16.97 -41.61
C ALA A 724 -9.91 -15.78 -40.87
N LEU A 725 -10.74 -14.94 -40.24
CA LEU A 725 -10.29 -13.85 -39.36
C LEU A 725 -9.51 -14.38 -38.14
N HIS A 726 -9.97 -15.47 -37.55
CA HIS A 726 -9.29 -16.11 -36.42
C HIS A 726 -7.94 -16.74 -36.81
N ALA A 727 -7.83 -17.29 -38.02
CA ALA A 727 -6.58 -17.84 -38.55
C ALA A 727 -5.55 -16.75 -38.89
N ALA A 728 -5.99 -15.66 -39.56
CA ALA A 728 -5.14 -14.52 -39.91
C ALA A 728 -4.63 -13.79 -38.67
N SER A 729 -5.50 -13.58 -37.67
CA SER A 729 -5.10 -13.03 -36.38
C SER A 729 -4.17 -13.96 -35.59
N HIS A 730 -4.36 -15.29 -35.63
CA HIS A 730 -3.48 -16.24 -34.94
C HIS A 730 -2.06 -16.30 -35.53
N GLY A 731 -1.93 -16.15 -36.86
CA GLY A 731 -0.62 -16.07 -37.53
C GLY A 731 0.17 -14.79 -37.24
N ARG A 732 -0.51 -13.64 -37.09
CA ARG A 732 0.11 -12.36 -36.70
C ARG A 732 0.37 -12.26 -35.19
N ARG A 733 -0.49 -12.86 -34.35
CA ARG A 733 -0.50 -12.86 -32.86
C ARG A 733 0.78 -13.28 -32.14
N LEU A 734 1.83 -13.70 -32.83
CA LEU A 734 2.98 -14.32 -32.16
C LEU A 734 4.33 -13.72 -32.50
N GLY A 735 4.57 -13.08 -33.65
CA GLY A 735 5.83 -12.35 -33.94
C GLY A 735 7.16 -13.01 -33.50
N LEU A 736 7.21 -14.32 -33.28
CA LEU A 736 8.27 -15.01 -32.52
C LEU A 736 8.39 -16.44 -33.04
N ASN A 737 9.35 -16.67 -33.93
CA ASN A 737 9.63 -17.98 -34.52
C ASN A 737 10.22 -19.03 -33.56
N LYS A 738 10.46 -18.72 -32.27
CA LYS A 738 10.96 -19.70 -31.28
C LYS A 738 10.52 -19.36 -29.85
N LEU A 739 9.37 -19.91 -29.44
CA LEU A 739 9.08 -20.21 -28.04
C LEU A 739 9.28 -21.72 -27.80
N PRO A 740 9.55 -22.16 -26.56
CA PRO A 740 9.57 -23.59 -26.22
C PRO A 740 8.25 -24.21 -26.66
N GLY A 741 8.30 -25.45 -27.19
CA GLY A 741 7.20 -26.08 -27.93
C GLY A 741 5.83 -25.82 -27.30
N PRO A 742 4.81 -25.49 -28.12
CA PRO A 742 3.53 -24.99 -27.63
C PRO A 742 2.96 -25.96 -26.59
N LEU A 743 2.31 -25.39 -25.58
CA LEU A 743 1.43 -26.17 -24.71
C LEU A 743 0.49 -27.02 -25.60
N PRO A 744 0.10 -28.22 -25.15
CA PRO A 744 -0.96 -28.99 -25.81
C PRO A 744 -2.15 -28.08 -26.13
N ARG A 745 -2.70 -28.14 -27.36
CA ARG A 745 -3.75 -27.22 -27.84
C ARG A 745 -4.92 -27.05 -26.85
N TRP A 746 -5.36 -28.13 -26.21
CA TRP A 746 -6.43 -28.07 -25.22
C TRP A 746 -6.10 -27.18 -24.01
N LEU A 747 -4.83 -27.09 -23.59
CA LEU A 747 -4.39 -26.22 -22.50
C LEU A 747 -4.32 -24.75 -22.95
N SER A 748 -3.88 -24.46 -24.18
CA SER A 748 -3.91 -23.10 -24.69
C SER A 748 -5.33 -22.60 -24.81
N ASP A 749 -6.24 -23.40 -25.37
CA ASP A 749 -7.65 -23.04 -25.56
C ASP A 749 -8.33 -22.80 -24.20
N PHE A 750 -8.02 -23.63 -23.20
CA PHE A 750 -8.51 -23.44 -21.83
C PHE A 750 -8.01 -22.13 -21.21
N PHE A 751 -6.72 -21.82 -21.35
CA PHE A 751 -6.15 -20.57 -20.82
C PHE A 751 -6.75 -19.35 -21.54
N ASP A 752 -6.84 -19.39 -22.86
CA ASP A 752 -7.40 -18.31 -23.67
C ASP A 752 -8.88 -18.08 -23.36
N SER A 753 -9.67 -19.14 -23.16
CA SER A 753 -11.06 -19.04 -22.73
C SER A 753 -11.22 -18.28 -21.40
N ILE A 754 -10.34 -18.52 -20.43
CA ILE A 754 -10.38 -17.81 -19.13
C ILE A 754 -9.99 -16.34 -19.29
N VAL A 755 -8.95 -16.08 -20.09
CA VAL A 755 -8.47 -14.71 -20.36
C VAL A 755 -9.50 -13.92 -21.17
N ALA A 756 -10.18 -14.54 -22.15
CA ALA A 756 -11.22 -13.91 -22.97
C ALA A 756 -12.47 -13.60 -22.14
N SER A 757 -13.01 -14.58 -21.43
CA SER A 757 -14.21 -14.40 -20.60
C SER A 757 -14.04 -13.31 -19.53
N SER A 758 -12.90 -13.26 -18.85
CA SER A 758 -12.61 -12.21 -17.87
C SER A 758 -12.46 -10.82 -18.49
N ARG A 759 -11.92 -10.74 -19.72
CA ARG A 759 -11.80 -9.51 -20.48
C ARG A 759 -13.16 -8.98 -20.94
N GLU A 760 -14.01 -9.84 -21.48
CA GLU A 760 -15.37 -9.47 -21.91
C GLU A 760 -16.22 -9.02 -20.74
N GLN A 761 -16.18 -9.76 -19.62
CA GLN A 761 -16.82 -9.37 -18.37
C GLN A 761 -16.36 -7.98 -17.90
N MET A 762 -15.06 -7.70 -17.98
CA MET A 762 -14.51 -6.42 -17.58
C MET A 762 -14.90 -5.29 -18.55
N ARG A 763 -14.90 -5.55 -19.86
CA ARG A 763 -15.36 -4.59 -20.88
C ARG A 763 -16.83 -4.25 -20.69
N SER A 764 -17.68 -5.22 -20.39
CA SER A 764 -19.10 -4.95 -20.16
C SER A 764 -19.31 -4.03 -18.96
N TRP A 765 -18.57 -4.24 -17.88
CA TRP A 765 -18.66 -3.38 -16.69
C TRP A 765 -18.16 -1.97 -16.94
N LEU A 766 -17.15 -1.79 -17.78
CA LEU A 766 -16.62 -0.46 -18.13
C LEU A 766 -17.55 0.30 -19.09
N ARG A 767 -18.21 -0.38 -20.04
CA ARG A 767 -19.15 0.22 -21.01
C ARG A 767 -20.50 0.65 -20.42
N GLU A 768 -20.96 -0.02 -19.35
CA GLU A 768 -22.29 0.20 -18.72
C GLU A 768 -22.56 1.66 -18.25
N ASP A 769 -21.60 2.60 -18.26
CA ASP A 769 -21.77 3.99 -17.77
C ASP A 769 -21.28 5.11 -18.72
N ASP A 770 -20.91 4.83 -19.98
CA ASP A 770 -20.39 5.85 -20.92
C ASP A 770 -21.44 6.92 -21.34
N GLY A 771 -22.62 6.97 -20.71
CA GLY A 771 -23.60 8.03 -20.89
C GLY A 771 -23.20 9.39 -20.29
N THR A 772 -22.12 9.45 -19.51
CA THR A 772 -21.45 10.71 -19.14
C THR A 772 -20.17 10.82 -19.95
N GLU A 773 -20.20 11.59 -21.04
CA GLU A 773 -19.03 12.01 -21.80
C GLU A 773 -17.94 12.45 -20.83
N GLY A 774 -16.92 11.62 -20.66
CA GLY A 774 -15.74 12.01 -19.91
C GLY A 774 -15.07 13.11 -20.72
N GLU A 775 -15.14 14.37 -20.24
CA GLU A 775 -14.38 15.48 -20.81
C GLU A 775 -12.92 15.04 -20.96
N SER A 776 -12.53 14.65 -22.18
CA SER A 776 -11.13 14.43 -22.50
C SER A 776 -10.52 15.81 -22.56
N TYR A 777 -10.00 16.30 -21.44
CA TYR A 777 -9.21 17.52 -21.46
C TYR A 777 -7.99 17.24 -22.33
N ALA A 778 -8.05 17.65 -23.60
CA ALA A 778 -6.87 17.73 -24.44
C ALA A 778 -5.88 18.60 -23.68
N LEU A 779 -4.74 18.02 -23.29
CA LEU A 779 -3.67 18.76 -22.65
C LEU A 779 -3.27 19.90 -23.57
N SER A 780 -3.17 21.12 -23.03
CA SER A 780 -2.58 22.23 -23.77
C SER A 780 -1.16 21.85 -24.23
N ASP A 781 -0.72 22.35 -25.38
CA ASP A 781 0.62 22.08 -25.90
C ASP A 781 1.70 22.48 -24.88
N GLU A 782 1.48 23.54 -24.10
CA GLU A 782 2.37 23.95 -23.02
C GLU A 782 2.43 22.93 -21.86
N ASP A 783 1.28 22.38 -21.48
CA ASP A 783 1.19 21.38 -20.40
C ASP A 783 1.86 20.07 -20.85
N THR A 784 1.73 19.71 -22.14
CA THR A 784 2.42 18.56 -22.74
C THR A 784 3.94 18.75 -22.73
N GLN A 785 4.46 19.90 -23.14
CA GLN A 785 5.90 20.19 -23.11
C GLN A 785 6.49 20.13 -21.69
N LYS A 786 5.72 20.48 -20.66
CA LYS A 786 6.17 20.49 -19.26
C LYS A 786 5.86 19.21 -18.50
N ALA A 787 5.12 18.26 -19.09
CA ALA A 787 4.55 17.11 -18.40
C ALA A 787 5.58 16.27 -17.61
N TYR A 788 6.72 15.96 -18.22
CA TYR A 788 7.80 15.18 -17.60
C TYR A 788 9.05 16.02 -17.29
N THR A 789 8.83 17.26 -16.85
CA THR A 789 9.90 18.09 -16.30
C THR A 789 9.92 17.97 -14.78
N ASP A 790 11.13 17.93 -14.20
CA ASP A 790 11.26 17.85 -12.74
C ASP A 790 10.52 19.06 -12.11
N PRO A 791 9.64 18.82 -11.12
CA PRO A 791 8.96 19.87 -10.37
C PRO A 791 9.91 20.94 -9.82
N ALA A 792 11.18 20.60 -9.58
CA ALA A 792 12.20 21.54 -9.16
C ALA A 792 12.41 22.68 -10.18
N PHE A 793 12.23 22.45 -11.47
CA PHE A 793 12.35 23.50 -12.49
C PHE A 793 11.04 24.29 -12.68
N THR A 794 9.89 23.67 -12.51
CA THR A 794 8.57 24.29 -12.77
C THR A 794 7.91 24.90 -11.53
N SER A 795 8.36 24.56 -10.32
CA SER A 795 7.75 25.00 -9.07
C SER A 795 7.83 26.52 -8.89
N LYS A 796 6.67 27.19 -8.93
CA LYS A 796 6.54 28.62 -8.64
C LYS A 796 6.68 28.89 -7.14
N THR A 797 7.00 30.14 -6.78
CA THR A 797 6.94 30.56 -5.37
C THR A 797 5.49 30.46 -4.91
N PRO A 798 5.19 29.72 -3.82
CA PRO A 798 3.81 29.62 -3.33
C PRO A 798 3.28 30.98 -2.90
N LYS A 799 2.04 31.31 -3.28
CA LYS A 799 1.31 32.48 -2.76
C LYS A 799 1.18 32.35 -1.24
N LEU A 800 1.55 33.37 -0.46
CA LEU A 800 1.37 33.39 0.98
C LEU A 800 -0.12 33.47 1.33
N TRP A 801 -0.55 32.69 2.31
CA TRP A 801 -1.92 32.66 2.79
C TRP A 801 -1.98 32.97 4.28
N ILE A 802 -2.44 34.18 4.59
CA ILE A 802 -2.60 34.68 5.97
C ILE A 802 -4.09 34.89 6.26
N PRO A 803 -4.55 34.78 7.50
CA PRO A 803 -5.96 35.06 7.79
C PRO A 803 -6.27 36.55 7.77
N SER A 804 -7.49 36.89 7.36
CA SER A 804 -8.04 38.23 7.52
C SER A 804 -8.33 38.54 8.99
N ASP A 805 -8.25 39.81 9.34
CA ASP A 805 -8.48 40.31 10.69
C ASP A 805 -9.34 41.59 10.67
N LYS A 806 -10.14 41.79 11.71
CA LYS A 806 -11.02 42.96 11.86
C LYS A 806 -10.25 44.29 12.01
N TYR A 807 -8.99 44.23 12.43
CA TYR A 807 -8.18 45.41 12.76
C TYR A 807 -7.27 45.87 11.60
N GLY A 808 -7.35 45.22 10.43
CA GLY A 808 -6.65 45.63 9.21
C GLY A 808 -5.14 45.33 9.17
N ILE A 809 -4.62 44.50 10.08
CA ILE A 809 -3.19 44.16 10.16
C ILE A 809 -2.77 43.28 8.98
N SER A 810 -3.61 42.31 8.60
CA SER A 810 -3.42 41.46 7.43
C SER A 810 -3.30 42.28 6.15
N LYS A 811 -4.09 43.35 6.00
CA LYS A 811 -4.02 44.27 4.85
C LYS A 811 -2.68 44.99 4.77
N GLN A 812 -2.18 45.47 5.91
CA GLN A 812 -0.86 46.12 5.96
C GLN A 812 0.28 45.15 5.64
N GLU A 813 0.22 43.92 6.15
CA GLU A 813 1.24 42.90 5.84
C GLU A 813 1.16 42.46 4.36
N ILE A 814 -0.03 42.41 3.74
CA ILE A 814 -0.18 42.21 2.30
C ILE A 814 0.52 43.34 1.53
N GLU A 815 0.22 44.61 1.84
CA GLU A 815 0.86 45.76 1.19
C GLU A 815 2.39 45.73 1.33
N HIS A 816 2.90 45.33 2.49
CA HIS A 816 4.33 45.26 2.73
C HIS A 816 4.99 44.11 1.96
N ASN A 817 4.35 42.94 1.88
CA ASN A 817 4.84 41.81 1.10
C ASN A 817 4.79 42.10 -0.40
N GLU A 818 3.73 42.77 -0.89
CA GLU A 818 3.57 43.13 -2.30
C GLU A 818 4.64 44.15 -2.75
N LYS A 819 5.01 45.10 -1.89
CA LYS A 819 6.14 46.02 -2.15
C LYS A 819 7.47 45.29 -2.38
N GLU A 820 7.66 44.17 -1.70
CA GLU A 820 8.85 43.31 -1.79
C GLU A 820 8.72 42.23 -2.89
N GLY A 821 7.60 42.22 -3.65
CA GLY A 821 7.35 41.28 -4.74
C GLY A 821 6.84 39.91 -4.30
N ILE A 822 6.38 39.75 -3.07
CA ILE A 822 5.83 38.50 -2.54
C ILE A 822 4.29 38.54 -2.64
N THR A 823 3.72 37.57 -3.36
CA THR A 823 2.26 37.48 -3.52
C THR A 823 1.60 36.93 -2.27
N THR A 824 0.72 37.70 -1.64
CA THR A 824 0.01 37.34 -0.40
C THR A 824 -1.50 37.50 -0.58
N THR A 825 -2.30 36.68 0.11
CA THR A 825 -3.76 36.83 0.16
C THR A 825 -4.30 36.48 1.54
N ASN A 826 -5.43 37.11 1.87
CA ASN A 826 -6.22 36.82 3.06
C ASN A 826 -7.64 36.32 2.76
N GLU A 827 -7.90 35.93 1.51
CA GLU A 827 -9.18 35.37 1.09
C GLU A 827 -9.41 33.99 1.72
N ALA A 828 -10.67 33.65 1.99
CA ALA A 828 -11.11 32.35 2.51
C ALA A 828 -10.50 31.92 3.87
N ALA A 829 -9.90 32.84 4.64
CA ALA A 829 -9.46 32.61 6.01
C ALA A 829 -9.67 33.87 6.87
N GLU A 830 -10.18 33.72 8.08
CA GLU A 830 -10.44 34.81 9.03
C GLU A 830 -10.10 34.41 10.48
N ILE A 831 -9.68 35.38 11.29
CA ILE A 831 -9.53 35.21 12.73
C ILE A 831 -10.67 35.94 13.44
N ASP A 832 -11.42 35.20 14.26
CA ASP A 832 -12.49 35.73 15.11
C ASP A 832 -11.95 36.59 16.27
N GLU A 833 -12.83 37.35 16.91
CA GLU A 833 -12.53 38.14 18.11
C GLU A 833 -12.05 37.28 19.31
N ASP A 834 -12.29 35.97 19.27
CA ASP A 834 -11.78 35.00 20.24
C ASP A 834 -10.35 34.51 19.91
N GLY A 835 -9.78 34.94 18.79
CA GLY A 835 -8.49 34.46 18.30
C GLY A 835 -8.57 33.04 17.75
N ARG A 836 -9.76 32.61 17.29
CA ARG A 836 -9.98 31.31 16.63
C ARG A 836 -9.87 31.52 15.12
N LEU A 837 -9.14 30.62 14.45
CA LEU A 837 -8.96 30.65 13.01
C LEU A 837 -10.09 29.87 12.33
N HIS A 838 -10.80 30.54 11.43
CA HIS A 838 -11.82 29.99 10.56
C HIS A 838 -11.35 30.09 9.11
N TRP A 839 -11.63 29.07 8.29
CA TRP A 839 -11.30 29.08 6.86
C TRP A 839 -12.42 28.40 6.07
N ASP A 840 -12.57 28.80 4.81
CA ASP A 840 -13.66 28.34 3.96
C ASP A 840 -13.43 26.89 3.51
N HIS A 841 -14.33 26.00 3.93
CA HIS A 841 -14.26 24.58 3.59
C HIS A 841 -14.73 24.30 2.15
N ASN A 842 -15.19 25.31 1.40
CA ASN A 842 -15.39 25.22 -0.03
C ASN A 842 -14.05 25.39 -0.77
N PHE A 843 -13.58 24.31 -1.38
CA PHE A 843 -12.26 24.22 -2.02
C PHE A 843 -12.14 25.16 -3.23
N GLU A 844 -13.24 25.57 -3.84
CA GLU A 844 -13.22 26.50 -4.98
C GLU A 844 -12.83 27.93 -4.56
N ASN A 845 -13.09 28.30 -3.30
CA ASN A 845 -12.77 29.62 -2.76
C ASN A 845 -11.35 29.66 -2.14
N VAL A 846 -10.71 28.51 -1.95
CA VAL A 846 -9.39 28.43 -1.31
C VAL A 846 -8.29 28.85 -2.31
N PRO A 847 -7.50 29.89 -2.03
CA PRO A 847 -6.58 30.49 -3.00
C PRO A 847 -5.39 29.60 -3.38
N ILE A 848 -5.11 28.56 -2.59
CA ILE A 848 -4.03 27.59 -2.84
C ILE A 848 -4.53 26.29 -3.48
N HIS A 849 -5.85 26.13 -3.66
CA HIS A 849 -6.41 24.94 -4.27
C HIS A 849 -6.39 25.05 -5.80
N SER A 850 -5.92 24.01 -6.47
CA SER A 850 -6.01 23.87 -7.92
C SER A 850 -6.68 22.55 -8.25
N LYS A 851 -7.61 22.57 -9.21
CA LYS A 851 -8.27 21.33 -9.67
C LYS A 851 -7.19 20.42 -10.29
N PRO A 852 -7.20 19.11 -9.99
CA PRO A 852 -6.25 18.18 -10.57
C PRO A 852 -6.42 18.14 -12.09
N LYS A 853 -5.37 18.50 -12.84
CA LYS A 853 -5.31 18.30 -14.29
C LYS A 853 -5.05 16.83 -14.60
N VAL A 854 -5.76 16.27 -15.58
CA VAL A 854 -5.51 14.90 -16.07
C VAL A 854 -4.28 14.95 -16.98
N ILE A 855 -3.14 14.43 -16.51
CA ILE A 855 -1.89 14.30 -17.28
C ILE A 855 -1.62 12.82 -17.55
#